data_AF-M7SRA2-F1
#
_entry.id   AF-M7SRA2-F1
#
_cell.length_a   1.000
_cell.length_b   1.000
_cell.length_c   1.000
_cell.angle_alpha   90.00
_cell.angle_beta   90.00
_cell.angle_gamma   90.00
#
_symmetry.space_group_name_H-M   'P 1'
#
loop_
_entity.id
_entity.type
_entity.pdbx_description
1 polymer ?
#
loop_
_entity_poly.entity_id
_entity_poly.type
_entity_poly.pdbx_seq_one_letter_code
_entity_poly.pdbx_strand_id
1 'polypeptide(L)'
;MFLIPELVPDPEDWAWHEFNPNFKHEMQLYDINEGTFELVVFANESNKDTTAVYHNLPGVTEFRTKDLFTRHPQKPQLFKYYGRRDDIIVLANGEKFNPLPLEANVQSHPSLKGAFVVGNRRTQTALLVEPRDKLDEATRTELLAKLWPLVEESNALVSGQGRIQKGMVLCALPDKPFARTGKGTVIRRLSEAAYKDEIENLYSGSSSQEQATKVALKSTVKSVYEVSAVIDFLREIFATSFPAAASIGSDQDFFAHGLDSVQTLVIVSSLKRNLREQTSSSVECFTPRTIFQNPTLAGLASVVAAFLNDGKVPGNDSEHARARLVNELVERYTKNLPLAREPTPQTVKPSKTSVNTVALIGSTGYLGSYLLTVLLKNPEITRIYCLNRTDDAQTRQEATLRTIDKGLTPLLLKLSYMTVDLGQPSLGLSKDSYDTLASEVDVLVYNAWRLDFGLSLQSFQPFLHATRDVTELALASSSNMRIVFVSSLAAVGNLAKRTTAPEALVENPAAALDIGYGQSKHVAERILAAASRQRGVPVSVIRVGQVGGPSAALGDDDNDDGSCGSLLYADQPWISALVRTARALGCVPSHVTPLDWVPVDIVASMVHDFVLLPLLPSGSSGSDGRDLLEFFHIYPPHPQSWELLASVLHERYGITETAPFQEWVRRLRDVKDPGAEDVARMPALKMLDYYEALGDGMEAATVATARAEKVSGVRIPEVRRDVLSSWLTGWGL
;
A
#
# COMPACT_ATOMS: atom_id res chain seq x y z
N MET A 1 38.20 10.96 -15.08
CA MET A 1 37.52 9.70 -14.70
C MET A 1 38.43 9.03 -13.69
N PHE A 2 37.96 8.85 -12.47
CA PHE A 2 38.72 8.16 -11.43
C PHE A 2 38.60 6.66 -11.72
N LEU A 3 39.70 6.00 -12.08
CA LEU A 3 39.69 4.55 -12.25
C LEU A 3 39.71 3.94 -10.85
N ILE A 4 38.64 3.24 -10.50
CA ILE A 4 38.54 2.50 -9.25
C ILE A 4 39.07 1.09 -9.52
N PRO A 5 40.06 0.61 -8.75
CA PRO A 5 40.61 -0.72 -8.98
C PRO A 5 39.56 -1.79 -8.66
N GLU A 6 39.39 -2.73 -9.57
CA GLU A 6 38.48 -3.87 -9.47
C GLU A 6 39.27 -5.18 -9.43
N LEU A 7 38.74 -6.17 -8.73
CA LEU A 7 39.18 -7.56 -8.81
C LEU A 7 38.55 -8.22 -10.03
N VAL A 8 39.21 -9.25 -10.57
CA VAL A 8 38.69 -9.98 -11.73
C VAL A 8 37.64 -10.99 -11.24
N PRO A 9 36.36 -10.85 -11.60
CA PRO A 9 35.33 -11.81 -11.23
C PRO A 9 35.49 -13.13 -12.00
N ASP A 10 34.84 -14.19 -11.52
CA ASP A 10 34.75 -15.47 -12.24
C ASP A 10 34.12 -15.27 -13.63
N PRO A 11 34.41 -16.13 -14.63
CA PRO A 11 33.84 -16.00 -15.97
C PRO A 11 32.30 -15.95 -16.02
N GLU A 12 31.63 -16.60 -15.07
CA GLU A 12 30.17 -16.63 -14.94
C GLU A 12 29.59 -15.27 -14.48
N ASP A 13 30.43 -14.43 -13.86
CA ASP A 13 30.05 -13.16 -13.25
C ASP A 13 30.63 -11.93 -13.98
N TRP A 14 31.06 -12.08 -15.23
CA TRP A 14 31.64 -10.99 -16.05
C TRP A 14 30.82 -9.68 -16.14
N ALA A 15 29.52 -9.72 -15.84
CA ALA A 15 28.62 -8.58 -15.82
C ALA A 15 28.56 -7.87 -14.45
N TRP A 16 29.31 -8.37 -13.47
CA TRP A 16 29.37 -7.88 -12.10
C TRP A 16 30.77 -7.32 -11.82
N HIS A 17 30.80 -6.32 -10.95
CA HIS A 17 31.99 -5.64 -10.48
C HIS A 17 32.31 -6.09 -9.06
N GLU A 18 33.57 -6.43 -8.82
CA GLU A 18 34.12 -6.62 -7.48
C GLU A 18 35.14 -5.52 -7.21
N PHE A 19 34.79 -4.53 -6.40
CA PHE A 19 35.68 -3.43 -6.11
C PHE A 19 36.79 -3.87 -5.14
N ASN A 20 38.02 -3.43 -5.37
CA ASN A 20 39.16 -3.83 -4.54
C ASN A 20 38.97 -3.35 -3.08
N PRO A 21 38.94 -4.26 -2.09
CA PRO A 21 38.66 -3.90 -0.69
C PRO A 21 39.73 -3.01 -0.05
N ASN A 22 40.95 -2.95 -0.63
CA ASN A 22 42.02 -2.06 -0.15
C ASN A 22 41.86 -0.61 -0.64
N PHE A 23 40.99 -0.37 -1.62
CA PHE A 23 40.61 0.96 -2.02
C PHE A 23 39.48 1.45 -1.12
N LYS A 24 39.63 2.61 -0.46
CA LYS A 24 38.61 3.10 0.48
C LYS A 24 37.37 3.60 -0.27
N HIS A 25 36.38 2.72 -0.40
CA HIS A 25 35.09 2.99 -0.98
C HIS A 25 33.99 2.35 -0.12
N GLU A 26 32.77 2.85 -0.26
CA GLU A 26 31.56 2.25 0.29
C GLU A 26 30.47 2.17 -0.77
N MET A 27 29.65 1.13 -0.64
CA MET A 27 28.40 0.99 -1.38
C MET A 27 27.27 1.43 -0.45
N GLN A 28 26.93 2.72 -0.49
CA GLN A 28 25.94 3.29 0.41
C GLN A 28 24.52 3.11 -0.16
N LEU A 29 23.56 2.68 0.66
CA LEU A 29 22.20 2.45 0.20
C LEU A 29 21.57 3.75 -0.34
N TYR A 30 21.08 3.72 -1.58
CA TYR A 30 20.44 4.87 -2.23
C TYR A 30 18.91 4.74 -2.26
N ASP A 31 18.41 3.59 -2.71
CA ASP A 31 16.97 3.30 -2.72
C ASP A 31 16.72 1.86 -2.27
N ILE A 32 16.01 1.72 -1.14
CA ILE A 32 15.71 0.43 -0.52
C ILE A 32 14.68 -0.37 -1.32
N ASN A 33 13.77 0.29 -2.04
CA ASN A 33 12.72 -0.39 -2.80
C ASN A 33 13.28 -1.03 -4.07
N GLU A 34 14.26 -0.36 -4.69
CA GLU A 34 14.96 -0.83 -5.88
C GLU A 34 16.23 -1.65 -5.55
N GLY A 35 16.64 -1.71 -4.28
CA GLY A 35 17.85 -2.41 -3.84
C GLY A 35 19.14 -1.82 -4.42
N THR A 36 19.19 -0.49 -4.58
CA THR A 36 20.30 0.22 -5.24
C THR A 36 21.24 0.88 -4.24
N PHE A 37 22.54 0.85 -4.57
CA PHE A 37 23.62 1.41 -3.76
C PHE A 37 24.42 2.42 -4.61
N GLU A 38 24.74 3.58 -4.04
CA GLU A 38 25.66 4.55 -4.62
C GLU A 38 27.10 4.22 -4.23
N LEU A 39 27.99 4.22 -5.21
CA LEU A 39 29.43 4.09 -4.97
C LEU A 39 29.99 5.42 -4.43
N VAL A 40 30.60 5.36 -3.25
CA VAL A 40 31.18 6.51 -2.57
C VAL A 40 32.66 6.25 -2.33
N VAL A 41 33.51 7.20 -2.74
CA VAL A 41 34.96 7.09 -2.60
C VAL A 41 35.45 8.08 -1.55
N PHE A 42 36.26 7.60 -0.61
CA PHE A 42 36.79 8.44 0.47
C PHE A 42 38.19 8.93 0.16
N ALA A 43 38.50 10.14 0.64
CA ALA A 43 39.81 10.75 0.55
C ALA A 43 40.20 11.38 1.87
N ASN A 44 41.33 10.97 2.42
CA ASN A 44 41.92 11.55 3.61
C ASN A 44 43.43 11.26 3.64
N GLU A 45 44.10 11.77 4.67
CA GLU A 45 45.56 11.65 4.79
C GLU A 45 46.05 10.20 4.76
N SER A 46 45.23 9.24 5.23
CA SER A 46 45.61 7.83 5.31
C SER A 46 45.52 7.07 3.98
N ASN A 47 44.91 7.64 2.94
CA ASN A 47 44.79 7.01 1.62
C ASN A 47 45.18 7.93 0.46
N LYS A 48 45.89 9.04 0.75
CA LYS A 48 46.32 10.01 -0.26
C LYS A 48 47.12 9.40 -1.42
N ASP A 49 47.93 8.38 -1.13
CA ASP A 49 48.76 7.70 -2.13
C ASP A 49 47.97 6.70 -3.00
N THR A 50 46.73 6.38 -2.63
CA THR A 50 45.88 5.40 -3.33
C THR A 50 44.61 5.98 -3.92
N THR A 51 44.22 7.22 -3.59
CA THR A 51 43.03 7.88 -4.14
C THR A 51 43.35 9.19 -4.86
N ALA A 52 43.02 9.25 -6.15
CA ALA A 52 43.17 10.47 -6.94
C ALA A 52 42.20 11.59 -6.51
N VAL A 53 41.15 11.28 -5.75
CA VAL A 53 40.20 12.28 -5.20
C VAL A 53 40.94 13.26 -4.28
N TYR A 54 41.87 12.79 -3.45
CA TYR A 54 42.61 13.63 -2.50
C TYR A 54 43.41 14.74 -3.20
N HIS A 55 44.01 14.44 -4.36
CA HIS A 55 44.82 15.39 -5.13
C HIS A 55 44.00 16.25 -6.09
N ASN A 56 43.00 15.66 -6.76
CA ASN A 56 42.23 16.36 -7.79
C ASN A 56 41.11 17.23 -7.20
N LEU A 57 40.65 16.92 -5.99
CA LEU A 57 39.61 17.65 -5.27
C LEU A 57 40.07 17.95 -3.82
N PRO A 58 41.07 18.84 -3.61
CA PRO A 58 41.57 19.14 -2.27
C PRO A 58 40.45 19.60 -1.34
N GLY A 59 40.41 19.02 -0.13
CA GLY A 59 39.38 19.33 0.89
C GLY A 59 38.09 18.52 0.77
N VAL A 60 37.89 17.73 -0.30
CA VAL A 60 36.77 16.79 -0.41
C VAL A 60 37.16 15.47 0.25
N THR A 61 36.51 15.13 1.36
CA THR A 61 36.78 13.88 2.10
C THR A 61 35.92 12.71 1.64
N GLU A 62 34.79 13.00 1.03
CA GLU A 62 33.83 12.04 0.49
C GLU A 62 33.43 12.48 -0.92
N PHE A 63 33.66 11.62 -1.89
CA PHE A 63 33.27 11.84 -3.28
C PHE A 63 32.21 10.82 -3.69
N ARG A 64 30.97 11.29 -3.79
CA ARG A 64 29.84 10.51 -4.29
C ARG A 64 29.92 10.45 -5.81
N THR A 65 30.17 9.25 -6.37
CA THR A 65 30.37 9.10 -7.81
C THR A 65 29.07 9.28 -8.60
N LYS A 66 27.92 9.18 -7.90
CA LYS A 66 26.58 9.11 -8.48
C LYS A 66 26.32 7.88 -9.32
N ASP A 67 27.22 6.91 -9.31
CA ASP A 67 27.03 5.64 -10.01
C ASP A 67 26.30 4.68 -9.06
N LEU A 68 25.17 4.17 -9.53
CA LEU A 68 24.28 3.27 -8.79
C LEU A 68 24.51 1.84 -9.24
N PHE A 69 24.45 0.92 -8.28
CA PHE A 69 24.64 -0.50 -8.48
C PHE A 69 23.60 -1.32 -7.72
N THR A 70 23.30 -2.53 -8.19
CA THR A 70 22.54 -3.54 -7.45
C THR A 70 23.48 -4.63 -6.95
N ARG A 71 23.23 -5.14 -5.74
CA ARG A 71 24.06 -6.20 -5.14
C ARG A 71 23.64 -7.57 -5.68
N HIS A 72 24.62 -8.43 -5.95
CA HIS A 72 24.35 -9.80 -6.39
C HIS A 72 23.56 -10.57 -5.31
N PRO A 73 22.52 -11.34 -5.66
CA PRO A 73 21.67 -11.99 -4.65
C PRO A 73 22.41 -13.03 -3.79
N GLN A 74 23.34 -13.80 -4.37
CA GLN A 74 24.11 -14.84 -3.68
C GLN A 74 25.56 -14.46 -3.30
N LYS A 75 26.21 -13.51 -3.99
CA LYS A 75 27.62 -13.14 -3.81
C LYS A 75 27.75 -11.68 -3.34
N PRO A 76 27.74 -11.39 -2.03
CA PRO A 76 27.54 -10.02 -1.51
C PRO A 76 28.62 -9.00 -1.89
N GLN A 77 29.80 -9.45 -2.33
CA GLN A 77 30.91 -8.62 -2.82
C GLN A 77 30.75 -8.16 -4.27
N LEU A 78 29.79 -8.73 -5.02
CA LEU A 78 29.57 -8.44 -6.43
C LEU A 78 28.43 -7.44 -6.62
N PHE A 79 28.66 -6.47 -7.51
CA PHE A 79 27.74 -5.37 -7.80
C PHE A 79 27.54 -5.19 -9.30
N LYS A 80 26.30 -5.11 -9.75
CA LYS A 80 25.97 -4.86 -11.16
C LYS A 80 25.62 -3.40 -11.36
N TYR A 81 26.19 -2.77 -12.37
CA TYR A 81 25.88 -1.38 -12.69
C TYR A 81 24.39 -1.22 -13.02
N TYR A 82 23.73 -0.30 -12.33
CA TYR A 82 22.29 -0.02 -12.45
C TYR A 82 22.02 1.25 -13.25
N GLY A 83 22.87 2.27 -13.10
CA GLY A 83 22.73 3.56 -13.79
C GLY A 83 23.40 4.70 -13.03
N ARG A 84 23.13 5.95 -13.41
CA ARG A 84 23.55 7.11 -12.60
C ARG A 84 22.38 7.71 -11.86
N ARG A 85 22.64 8.22 -10.66
CA ARG A 85 21.67 8.97 -9.84
C ARG A 85 21.09 10.17 -10.59
N ASP A 86 21.90 10.85 -11.40
CA ASP A 86 21.45 11.99 -12.20
C ASP A 86 20.55 11.58 -13.40
N ASP A 87 20.50 10.29 -13.74
CA ASP A 87 19.65 9.74 -14.81
C ASP A 87 18.31 9.18 -14.28
N ILE A 88 18.14 9.10 -12.96
CA ILE A 88 16.88 8.70 -12.33
C ILE A 88 15.86 9.83 -12.50
N ILE A 89 14.69 9.48 -13.03
CA ILE A 89 13.58 10.43 -13.15
C ILE A 89 12.75 10.37 -11.87
N VAL A 90 12.52 11.54 -11.29
CA VAL A 90 11.68 11.76 -10.11
C VAL A 90 10.45 12.55 -10.55
N LEU A 91 9.30 11.89 -10.57
CA LEU A 91 8.04 12.49 -10.97
C LEU A 91 7.50 13.43 -9.88
N ALA A 92 6.52 14.26 -10.23
CA ALA A 92 5.90 15.22 -9.31
C ALA A 92 5.26 14.57 -8.07
N ASN A 93 4.86 13.29 -8.17
CA ASN A 93 4.31 12.49 -7.08
C ASN A 93 5.40 11.87 -6.16
N GLY A 94 6.68 12.11 -6.44
CA GLY A 94 7.82 11.57 -5.69
C GLY A 94 8.23 10.16 -6.10
N GLU A 95 7.51 9.51 -7.02
CA GLU A 95 7.90 8.22 -7.56
C GLU A 95 9.17 8.36 -8.40
N LYS A 96 10.05 7.38 -8.22
CA LYS A 96 11.32 7.29 -8.94
C LYS A 96 11.26 6.11 -9.89
N PHE A 97 11.95 6.23 -11.02
CA PHE A 97 12.22 5.08 -11.88
C PHE A 97 13.49 5.29 -12.70
N ASN A 98 14.08 4.18 -13.13
CA ASN A 98 15.23 4.16 -14.03
C ASN A 98 14.76 4.10 -15.49
N PRO A 99 14.96 5.14 -16.32
CA PRO A 99 14.49 5.14 -17.70
C PRO A 99 15.43 4.39 -18.66
N LEU A 100 16.65 4.05 -18.25
CA LEU A 100 17.71 3.55 -19.14
C LEU A 100 17.33 2.27 -19.92
N PRO A 101 16.62 1.27 -19.34
CA PRO A 101 16.21 0.09 -20.10
C PRO A 101 15.30 0.43 -21.28
N LEU A 102 14.34 1.34 -21.07
CA LEU A 102 13.42 1.82 -22.11
C LEU A 102 14.19 2.58 -23.18
N GLU A 103 15.08 3.48 -22.78
CA GLU A 103 15.87 4.30 -23.69
C GLU A 103 16.80 3.48 -24.57
N ALA A 104 17.51 2.51 -23.97
CA ALA A 104 18.41 1.63 -24.69
C ALA A 104 17.65 0.80 -25.74
N ASN A 105 16.48 0.27 -25.37
CA ASN A 105 15.67 -0.52 -26.29
C ASN A 105 15.13 0.33 -27.45
N VAL A 106 14.56 1.50 -27.16
CA VAL A 106 14.07 2.41 -28.20
C VAL A 106 15.22 2.90 -29.10
N GLN A 107 16.35 3.31 -28.52
CA GLN A 107 17.50 3.81 -29.26
C GLN A 107 18.13 2.75 -30.18
N SER A 108 17.92 1.46 -29.92
CA SER A 108 18.40 0.38 -30.79
C SER A 108 17.77 0.40 -32.19
N HIS A 109 16.66 1.12 -32.38
CA HIS A 109 15.96 1.20 -33.65
C HIS A 109 16.81 1.88 -34.74
N PRO A 110 16.95 1.30 -35.96
CA PRO A 110 17.85 1.80 -37.00
C PRO A 110 17.63 3.24 -37.48
N SER A 111 16.39 3.75 -37.34
CA SER A 111 16.05 5.13 -37.75
C SER A 111 16.41 6.19 -36.70
N LEU A 112 16.88 5.81 -35.51
CA LEU A 112 17.21 6.73 -34.43
C LEU A 112 18.71 6.92 -34.25
N LYS A 113 19.08 8.14 -33.88
CA LYS A 113 20.42 8.57 -33.51
C LYS A 113 20.55 8.77 -31.99
N GLY A 114 19.46 9.05 -31.30
CA GLY A 114 19.40 9.14 -29.85
C GLY A 114 17.97 9.08 -29.34
N ALA A 115 17.79 8.59 -28.12
CA ALA A 115 16.51 8.65 -27.41
C ALA A 115 16.78 8.88 -25.92
N PHE A 116 15.97 9.71 -25.26
CA PHE A 116 15.99 9.84 -23.81
C PHE A 116 14.64 10.28 -23.28
N VAL A 117 14.31 9.83 -22.08
CA VAL A 117 13.11 10.16 -21.33
C VAL A 117 13.34 11.43 -20.52
N VAL A 118 12.30 12.25 -20.45
CA VAL A 118 12.14 13.41 -19.57
C VAL A 118 10.88 13.24 -18.72
N GLY A 119 10.75 14.07 -17.69
CA GLY A 119 9.61 14.01 -16.77
C GLY A 119 9.92 14.41 -15.33
N ASN A 120 11.13 14.89 -15.04
CA ASN A 120 11.47 15.35 -13.70
C ASN A 120 10.50 16.44 -13.24
N ARG A 121 9.88 16.23 -12.07
CA ARG A 121 8.83 17.10 -11.49
C ARG A 121 7.60 17.27 -12.39
N ARG A 122 7.34 16.32 -13.30
CA ARG A 122 6.11 16.24 -14.11
C ARG A 122 5.24 15.09 -13.63
N THR A 123 3.97 15.15 -13.99
CA THR A 123 2.96 14.13 -13.63
C THR A 123 3.06 12.85 -14.45
N GLN A 124 3.74 12.92 -15.60
CA GLN A 124 3.95 11.79 -16.52
C GLN A 124 5.25 11.97 -17.30
N THR A 125 5.78 10.87 -17.81
CA THR A 125 7.02 10.85 -18.59
C THR A 125 6.79 11.16 -20.06
N ALA A 126 7.80 11.72 -20.72
CA ALA A 126 7.80 11.93 -22.16
C ALA A 126 9.10 11.41 -22.76
N LEU A 127 9.03 10.89 -23.98
CA LEU A 127 10.17 10.35 -24.70
C LEU A 127 10.60 11.32 -25.79
N LEU A 128 11.87 11.74 -25.77
CA LEU A 128 12.47 12.52 -26.84
C LEU A 128 13.28 11.60 -27.74
N VAL A 129 13.04 11.65 -29.05
CA VAL A 129 13.77 10.86 -30.06
C VAL A 129 14.42 11.75 -31.10
N GLU A 130 15.68 11.48 -31.45
CA GLU A 130 16.43 12.15 -32.52
C GLU A 130 16.53 11.21 -33.73
N PRO A 131 15.91 11.54 -34.88
CA PRO A 131 16.07 10.78 -36.10
C PRO A 131 17.52 10.79 -36.62
N ARG A 132 17.91 9.73 -37.32
CA ARG A 132 19.23 9.64 -37.97
C ARG A 132 19.32 10.54 -39.21
N ASP A 133 18.25 10.60 -39.99
CA ASP A 133 18.13 11.46 -41.17
C ASP A 133 17.36 12.75 -40.86
N LYS A 134 17.61 13.81 -41.64
CA LYS A 134 16.81 15.02 -41.54
C LYS A 134 15.44 14.77 -42.16
N LEU A 135 14.41 14.80 -41.32
CA LEU A 135 13.03 14.53 -41.72
C LEU A 135 12.19 15.81 -41.71
N ASP A 136 11.28 15.94 -42.67
CA ASP A 136 10.23 16.96 -42.63
C ASP A 136 9.13 16.59 -41.61
N GLU A 137 8.17 17.49 -41.41
CA GLU A 137 7.13 17.33 -40.39
C GLU A 137 6.21 16.13 -40.64
N ALA A 138 5.85 15.87 -41.91
CA ALA A 138 5.02 14.74 -42.30
C ALA A 138 5.73 13.40 -42.02
N THR A 139 7.01 13.30 -42.39
CA THR A 139 7.81 12.09 -42.19
C THR A 139 8.17 11.87 -40.72
N ARG A 140 8.30 12.94 -39.92
CA ARG A 140 8.46 12.83 -38.46
C ARG A 140 7.22 12.22 -37.81
N THR A 141 6.03 12.61 -38.24
CA THR A 141 4.77 12.07 -37.72
C THR A 141 4.63 10.58 -38.07
N GLU A 142 4.97 10.21 -39.31
CA GLU A 142 5.00 8.80 -39.74
C GLU A 142 6.02 7.97 -38.95
N LEU A 143 7.21 8.54 -38.68
CA LEU A 143 8.23 7.89 -37.85
C LEU A 143 7.72 7.63 -36.43
N LEU A 144 7.08 8.60 -35.79
CA LEU A 144 6.52 8.43 -34.45
C LEU A 144 5.45 7.32 -34.40
N ALA A 145 4.59 7.25 -35.42
CA ALA A 145 3.61 6.17 -35.54
C ALA A 145 4.26 4.78 -35.69
N LYS A 146 5.36 4.70 -36.46
CA LYS A 146 6.14 3.44 -36.63
C LYS A 146 6.92 3.04 -35.37
N LEU A 147 7.36 4.01 -34.57
CA LEU A 147 8.09 3.76 -33.32
C LEU A 147 7.16 3.35 -32.18
N TRP A 148 5.87 3.70 -32.24
CA TRP A 148 4.93 3.45 -31.14
C TRP A 148 4.88 1.99 -30.65
N PRO A 149 4.80 0.95 -31.52
CA PRO A 149 4.82 -0.44 -31.07
C PRO A 149 6.08 -0.80 -30.26
N LEU A 150 7.24 -0.26 -30.64
CA LEU A 150 8.50 -0.47 -29.92
C LEU A 150 8.50 0.27 -28.57
N VAL A 151 7.93 1.47 -28.51
CA VAL A 151 7.78 2.22 -27.24
C VAL A 151 6.84 1.47 -26.29
N GLU A 152 5.75 0.92 -26.81
CA GLU A 152 4.78 0.14 -26.04
C GLU A 152 5.39 -1.16 -25.49
N GLU A 153 6.20 -1.87 -26.29
CA GLU A 153 7.00 -3.01 -25.81
C GLU A 153 8.00 -2.57 -24.74
N SER A 154 8.68 -1.45 -24.95
CA SER A 154 9.70 -0.92 -24.03
C SER A 154 9.11 -0.45 -22.69
N ASN A 155 7.83 -0.11 -22.63
CA ASN A 155 7.12 0.23 -21.39
C ASN A 155 7.02 -0.95 -20.41
N ALA A 156 7.19 -2.19 -20.87
CA ALA A 156 7.26 -3.36 -19.99
C ALA A 156 8.60 -3.46 -19.24
N LEU A 157 9.63 -2.74 -19.69
CA LEU A 157 10.98 -2.75 -19.10
C LEU A 157 11.16 -1.76 -17.94
N VAL A 158 10.14 -0.94 -17.66
CA VAL A 158 10.16 0.08 -16.61
C VAL A 158 8.92 -0.06 -15.71
N SER A 159 8.99 0.52 -14.52
CA SER A 159 7.86 0.56 -13.58
C SER A 159 6.66 1.35 -14.16
N GLY A 160 5.46 1.08 -13.65
CA GLY A 160 4.20 1.59 -14.22
C GLY A 160 4.18 3.11 -14.39
N GLN A 161 4.74 3.83 -13.42
CA GLN A 161 4.85 5.29 -13.43
C GLN A 161 5.81 5.84 -14.48
N GLY A 162 6.78 5.03 -14.93
CA GLY A 162 7.78 5.42 -15.93
C GLY A 162 7.30 5.27 -17.38
N ARG A 163 6.14 4.64 -17.60
CA ARG A 163 5.64 4.28 -18.93
C ARG A 163 5.28 5.49 -19.77
N ILE A 164 5.76 5.51 -21.00
CA ILE A 164 5.48 6.55 -21.99
C ILE A 164 4.08 6.33 -22.57
N GLN A 165 3.21 7.32 -22.44
CA GLN A 165 1.86 7.28 -23.00
C GLN A 165 1.83 7.69 -24.48
N LYS A 166 0.77 7.28 -25.18
CA LYS A 166 0.58 7.64 -26.59
C LYS A 166 0.38 9.14 -26.68
N GLY A 167 1.14 9.79 -27.57
CA GLY A 167 1.18 11.25 -27.67
C GLY A 167 2.26 11.91 -26.82
N MET A 168 2.90 11.20 -25.88
CA MET A 168 4.03 11.71 -25.07
C MET A 168 5.39 11.40 -25.71
N VAL A 169 5.48 11.50 -27.04
CA VAL A 169 6.73 11.27 -27.78
C VAL A 169 7.03 12.49 -28.64
N LEU A 170 8.20 13.10 -28.42
CA LEU A 170 8.65 14.28 -29.12
C LEU A 170 9.82 13.93 -30.04
N CYS A 171 9.67 14.28 -31.31
CA CYS A 171 10.72 14.09 -32.30
C CYS A 171 11.60 15.33 -32.41
N ALA A 172 12.91 15.18 -32.43
CA ALA A 172 13.87 16.28 -32.55
C ALA A 172 13.67 17.10 -33.86
N LEU A 173 13.95 18.40 -33.83
CA LEU A 173 13.89 19.26 -35.00
C LEU A 173 15.20 19.15 -35.81
N PRO A 174 15.16 19.22 -37.15
CA PRO A 174 16.34 19.06 -38.01
C PRO A 174 17.47 20.08 -37.78
N ASP A 175 17.13 21.25 -37.26
CA ASP A 175 18.00 22.39 -36.94
C ASP A 175 18.42 22.45 -35.47
N LYS A 176 17.89 21.56 -34.62
CA LYS A 176 18.10 21.55 -33.16
C LYS A 176 18.54 20.17 -32.63
N PRO A 177 19.59 19.53 -33.14
CA PRO A 177 19.99 18.18 -32.71
C PRO A 177 20.33 18.13 -31.21
N PHE A 178 20.31 16.91 -30.63
CA PHE A 178 20.67 16.73 -29.22
C PHE A 178 22.12 17.13 -28.94
N ALA A 179 22.34 17.78 -27.80
CA ALA A 179 23.67 18.09 -27.31
C ALA A 179 24.42 16.80 -26.98
N ARG A 180 25.68 16.69 -27.40
CA ARG A 180 26.49 15.48 -27.21
C ARG A 180 27.88 15.80 -26.66
N THR A 181 28.46 14.85 -25.92
CA THR A 181 29.86 14.92 -25.49
C THR A 181 30.81 14.67 -26.66
N GLY A 182 32.12 14.88 -26.46
CA GLY A 182 33.15 14.53 -27.46
C GLY A 182 33.19 13.02 -27.83
N LYS A 183 32.53 12.15 -27.05
CA LYS A 183 32.36 10.71 -27.35
C LYS A 183 31.04 10.41 -28.07
N GLY A 184 30.24 11.42 -28.39
CA GLY A 184 28.96 11.27 -29.08
C GLY A 184 27.78 10.89 -28.18
N THR A 185 27.94 10.78 -26.85
CA THR A 185 26.84 10.49 -25.91
C THR A 185 25.94 11.71 -25.71
N VAL A 186 24.61 11.53 -25.65
CA VAL A 186 23.66 12.63 -25.40
C VAL A 186 23.87 13.22 -24.00
N ILE A 187 23.89 14.55 -23.92
CA ILE A 187 23.93 15.31 -22.66
C ILE A 187 22.49 15.70 -22.32
N ARG A 188 21.77 14.84 -21.58
CA ARG A 188 20.34 14.99 -21.24
C ARG A 188 19.99 16.41 -20.79
N ARG A 189 20.69 16.93 -19.78
CA ARG A 189 20.41 18.26 -19.20
C ARG A 189 20.50 19.41 -20.21
N LEU A 190 21.46 19.36 -21.14
CA LEU A 190 21.60 20.40 -22.17
C LEU A 190 20.56 20.23 -23.28
N SER A 191 20.29 18.99 -23.69
CA SER A 191 19.24 18.69 -24.68
C SER A 191 17.85 19.06 -24.15
N GLU A 192 17.52 18.71 -22.91
CA GLU A 192 16.26 19.07 -22.25
C GLU A 192 16.12 20.59 -22.13
N ALA A 193 17.19 21.30 -21.73
CA ALA A 193 17.18 22.76 -21.69
C ALA A 193 16.99 23.40 -23.06
N ALA A 194 17.57 22.80 -24.12
CA ALA A 194 17.35 23.26 -25.48
C ALA A 194 15.88 23.09 -25.86
N TYR A 195 15.28 21.93 -25.59
CA TYR A 195 13.89 21.58 -25.95
C TYR A 195 12.84 22.06 -24.94
N LYS A 196 13.19 22.99 -24.06
CA LYS A 196 12.32 23.40 -22.95
C LYS A 196 10.94 23.82 -23.45
N ASP A 197 10.86 24.68 -24.46
CA ASP A 197 9.59 25.23 -24.93
C ASP A 197 8.71 24.15 -25.60
N GLU A 198 9.31 23.22 -26.36
CA GLU A 198 8.57 22.12 -26.98
C GLU A 198 8.11 21.08 -25.96
N ILE A 199 8.93 20.85 -24.92
CA ILE A 199 8.54 20.03 -23.76
C ILE A 199 7.41 20.70 -23.00
N GLU A 200 7.51 22.00 -22.70
CA GLU A 200 6.42 22.74 -22.06
C GLU A 200 5.16 22.66 -22.91
N ASN A 201 5.22 22.86 -24.23
CA ASN A 201 4.07 22.73 -25.12
C ASN A 201 3.49 21.32 -25.17
N LEU A 202 4.33 20.28 -25.05
CA LEU A 202 3.86 18.90 -24.94
C LEU A 202 3.06 18.67 -23.66
N TYR A 203 3.48 19.30 -22.56
CA TYR A 203 2.83 19.20 -21.25
C TYR A 203 1.69 20.21 -21.03
N SER A 204 1.74 21.40 -21.66
CA SER A 204 0.76 22.49 -21.55
C SER A 204 -0.29 22.43 -22.64
N GLY A 205 0.05 21.80 -23.76
CA GLY A 205 -0.92 21.40 -24.76
C GLY A 205 -1.93 20.49 -24.07
N SER A 206 -3.20 20.85 -24.18
CA SER A 206 -4.35 20.00 -23.95
C SER A 206 -4.33 18.81 -24.93
N SER A 207 -3.24 18.05 -25.03
CA SER A 207 -3.11 16.85 -25.86
C SER A 207 -3.71 15.62 -25.17
N SER A 208 -4.81 15.84 -24.45
CA SER A 208 -5.87 14.85 -24.22
C SER A 208 -7.23 15.32 -24.74
N GLN A 209 -7.30 16.46 -25.43
CA GLN A 209 -8.53 16.95 -26.07
C GLN A 209 -8.67 16.53 -27.55
N GLU A 210 -7.60 16.12 -28.25
CA GLU A 210 -7.68 15.83 -29.70
C GLU A 210 -7.45 14.37 -30.14
N GLN A 211 -7.29 13.42 -29.21
CA GLN A 211 -7.51 11.99 -29.48
C GLN A 211 -8.40 11.34 -28.43
N ALA A 212 -9.56 11.97 -28.16
CA ALA A 212 -10.62 11.29 -27.45
C ALA A 212 -11.16 10.14 -28.33
N THR A 213 -10.89 8.89 -27.94
CA THR A 213 -11.59 7.73 -28.48
C THR A 213 -13.08 7.93 -28.20
N LYS A 214 -13.85 8.36 -29.20
CA LYS A 214 -15.31 8.39 -29.12
C LYS A 214 -15.78 6.94 -29.19
N VAL A 215 -16.24 6.41 -28.07
CA VAL A 215 -16.79 5.06 -27.98
C VAL A 215 -18.29 5.15 -28.21
N ALA A 216 -18.78 4.56 -29.30
CA ALA A 216 -20.20 4.60 -29.63
C ALA A 216 -20.98 3.55 -28.83
N LEU A 217 -21.82 3.98 -27.89
CA LEU A 217 -22.78 3.10 -27.23
C LEU A 217 -24.05 2.97 -28.08
N LYS A 218 -24.28 1.81 -28.71
CA LYS A 218 -25.49 1.56 -29.51
C LYS A 218 -26.66 1.15 -28.61
N SER A 219 -27.70 1.98 -28.53
CA SER A 219 -29.01 1.60 -27.94
C SER A 219 -29.69 0.56 -28.84
N THR A 220 -30.36 -0.44 -28.25
CA THR A 220 -31.30 -1.28 -28.99
C THR A 220 -32.57 -0.50 -29.36
N VAL A 221 -33.39 -1.05 -30.27
CA VAL A 221 -34.50 -0.43 -31.03
C VAL A 221 -35.64 0.19 -30.17
N LYS A 222 -35.52 0.24 -28.84
CA LYS A 222 -36.35 1.05 -27.94
C LYS A 222 -35.53 1.44 -26.72
N SER A 223 -34.91 2.62 -26.70
CA SER A 223 -34.46 3.38 -25.50
C SER A 223 -33.97 2.57 -24.28
N VAL A 224 -33.29 1.45 -24.49
CA VAL A 224 -32.84 0.51 -23.46
C VAL A 224 -31.46 0.04 -23.88
N TYR A 225 -30.52 0.11 -22.96
CA TYR A 225 -29.14 -0.34 -23.10
C TYR A 225 -28.99 -1.72 -22.50
N GLU A 226 -28.65 -2.71 -23.32
CA GLU A 226 -28.36 -4.07 -22.86
C GLU A 226 -27.01 -4.11 -22.12
N VAL A 227 -26.93 -4.91 -21.05
CA VAL A 227 -25.71 -5.03 -20.23
C VAL A 227 -24.51 -5.49 -21.07
N SER A 228 -24.73 -6.37 -22.06
CA SER A 228 -23.69 -6.81 -23.01
C SER A 228 -23.10 -5.64 -23.82
N ALA A 229 -23.94 -4.78 -24.38
CA ALA A 229 -23.50 -3.61 -25.13
C ALA A 229 -22.78 -2.58 -24.24
N VAL A 230 -23.19 -2.47 -22.96
CA VAL A 230 -22.51 -1.62 -21.98
C VAL A 230 -21.16 -2.22 -21.56
N ILE A 231 -21.04 -3.55 -21.47
CA ILE A 231 -19.75 -4.22 -21.22
C ILE A 231 -18.74 -3.87 -22.32
N ASP A 232 -19.15 -3.94 -23.59
CA ASP A 232 -18.27 -3.63 -24.73
C ASP A 232 -17.85 -2.15 -24.71
N PHE A 233 -18.81 -1.25 -24.45
CA PHE A 233 -18.54 0.18 -24.27
C PHE A 233 -17.54 0.46 -23.13
N LEU A 234 -17.73 -0.16 -21.97
CA LEU A 234 -16.81 -0.01 -20.84
C LEU A 234 -15.44 -0.61 -21.15
N ARG A 235 -15.38 -1.74 -21.86
CA ARG A 235 -14.12 -2.37 -22.27
C ARG A 235 -13.29 -1.43 -23.15
N GLU A 236 -13.91 -0.73 -24.09
CA GLU A 236 -13.24 0.26 -24.94
C GLU A 236 -12.76 1.49 -24.14
N ILE A 237 -13.57 1.98 -23.19
CA ILE A 237 -13.17 3.07 -22.30
C ILE A 237 -11.97 2.66 -21.44
N PHE A 238 -12.04 1.49 -20.82
CA PHE A 238 -10.97 1.00 -19.95
C PHE A 238 -9.68 0.71 -20.73
N ALA A 239 -9.77 0.12 -21.93
CA ALA A 239 -8.60 -0.23 -22.73
C ALA A 239 -7.71 0.98 -23.08
N THR A 240 -8.25 2.20 -23.05
CA THR A 240 -7.51 3.44 -23.31
C THR A 240 -6.49 3.75 -22.20
N SER A 241 -6.79 3.40 -20.94
CA SER A 241 -5.96 3.72 -19.77
C SER A 241 -5.47 2.49 -19.00
N PHE A 242 -6.09 1.34 -19.25
CA PHE A 242 -5.81 0.04 -18.65
C PHE A 242 -5.88 -1.06 -19.74
N PRO A 243 -4.77 -1.30 -20.48
CA PRO A 243 -4.75 -2.22 -21.63
C PRO A 243 -5.18 -3.65 -21.30
N ALA A 244 -4.92 -4.12 -20.08
CA ALA A 244 -5.36 -5.44 -19.61
C ALA A 244 -6.89 -5.60 -19.67
N ALA A 245 -7.66 -4.50 -19.65
CA ALA A 245 -9.11 -4.53 -19.84
C ALA A 245 -9.56 -5.18 -21.15
N ALA A 246 -8.72 -5.13 -22.19
CA ALA A 246 -9.04 -5.76 -23.47
C ALA A 246 -9.16 -7.29 -23.34
N SER A 247 -8.37 -7.91 -22.47
CA SER A 247 -8.27 -9.37 -22.31
C SER A 247 -8.94 -9.95 -21.08
N ILE A 248 -9.26 -9.15 -20.05
CA ILE A 248 -9.93 -9.68 -18.84
C ILE A 248 -11.35 -10.21 -19.13
N GLY A 249 -11.73 -11.27 -18.41
CA GLY A 249 -13.11 -11.75 -18.40
C GLY A 249 -14.06 -10.72 -17.78
N SER A 250 -15.36 -10.75 -18.14
CA SER A 250 -16.35 -9.77 -17.66
C SER A 250 -16.54 -9.77 -16.14
N ASP A 251 -16.30 -10.91 -15.49
CA ASP A 251 -16.46 -11.13 -14.04
C ASP A 251 -15.13 -11.06 -13.26
N GLN A 252 -14.02 -10.72 -13.93
CA GLN A 252 -12.70 -10.63 -13.29
C GLN A 252 -12.47 -9.24 -12.68
N ASP A 253 -11.83 -9.23 -11.51
CA ASP A 253 -11.52 -8.01 -10.75
C ASP A 253 -10.38 -7.21 -11.40
N PHE A 254 -10.61 -5.92 -11.67
CA PHE A 254 -9.65 -5.01 -12.30
C PHE A 254 -8.40 -4.80 -11.45
N PHE A 255 -8.57 -4.66 -10.13
CA PHE A 255 -7.49 -4.36 -9.20
C PHE A 255 -6.59 -5.58 -9.00
N ALA A 256 -7.15 -6.79 -9.10
CA ALA A 256 -6.36 -8.02 -9.16
C ALA A 256 -5.44 -8.08 -10.39
N HIS A 257 -5.81 -7.41 -11.48
CA HIS A 257 -5.04 -7.33 -12.73
C HIS A 257 -4.19 -6.05 -12.83
N GLY A 258 -4.01 -5.32 -11.72
CA GLY A 258 -3.09 -4.19 -11.64
C GLY A 258 -3.70 -2.84 -12.02
N LEU A 259 -5.03 -2.69 -12.02
CA LEU A 259 -5.65 -1.36 -12.09
C LEU A 259 -5.29 -0.55 -10.83
N ASP A 260 -4.74 0.65 -11.01
CA ASP A 260 -4.37 1.55 -9.91
C ASP A 260 -5.31 2.77 -9.77
N SER A 261 -5.12 3.57 -8.72
CA SER A 261 -5.97 4.73 -8.43
C SER A 261 -5.83 5.88 -9.46
N VAL A 262 -4.67 6.03 -10.11
CA VAL A 262 -4.46 7.06 -11.14
C VAL A 262 -5.21 6.68 -12.41
N GLN A 263 -5.06 5.42 -12.85
CA GLN A 263 -5.82 4.87 -13.95
C GLN A 263 -7.32 4.93 -13.67
N THR A 264 -7.74 4.63 -12.44
CA THR A 264 -9.14 4.73 -12.01
C THR A 264 -9.70 6.15 -12.21
N LEU A 265 -8.96 7.19 -11.81
CA LEU A 265 -9.38 8.59 -12.00
C LEU A 265 -9.53 8.97 -13.48
N VAL A 266 -8.59 8.53 -14.32
CA VAL A 266 -8.64 8.77 -15.78
C VAL A 266 -9.84 8.05 -16.39
N ILE A 267 -10.10 6.80 -15.99
CA ILE A 267 -11.23 6.00 -16.45
C ILE A 267 -12.56 6.66 -16.04
N VAL A 268 -12.71 7.12 -14.79
CA VAL A 268 -13.92 7.83 -14.35
C VAL A 268 -14.15 9.09 -15.18
N SER A 269 -13.10 9.87 -15.43
CA SER A 269 -13.19 11.10 -16.22
C SER A 269 -13.61 10.79 -17.67
N SER A 270 -13.03 9.75 -18.27
CA SER A 270 -13.40 9.27 -19.61
C SER A 270 -14.83 8.72 -19.65
N LEU A 271 -15.26 7.99 -18.61
CA LEU A 271 -16.61 7.46 -18.47
C LEU A 271 -17.64 8.59 -18.38
N LYS A 272 -17.44 9.55 -17.47
CA LYS A 272 -18.31 10.74 -17.33
C LYS A 272 -18.45 11.46 -18.67
N ARG A 273 -17.33 11.69 -19.36
CA ARG A 273 -17.32 12.36 -20.67
C ARG A 273 -18.17 11.61 -21.70
N ASN A 274 -17.95 10.30 -21.88
CA ASN A 274 -18.69 9.52 -22.86
C ASN A 274 -20.18 9.37 -22.49
N LEU A 275 -20.52 9.31 -21.20
CA LEU A 275 -21.91 9.25 -20.75
C LEU A 275 -22.68 10.56 -20.94
N ARG A 276 -22.03 11.73 -20.87
CA ARG A 276 -22.67 13.05 -21.15
C ARG A 276 -23.23 13.13 -22.57
N GLU A 277 -22.68 12.38 -23.51
CA GLU A 277 -23.21 12.30 -24.88
C GLU A 277 -24.44 11.37 -24.99
N GLN A 278 -24.66 10.50 -24.01
CA GLN A 278 -25.69 9.46 -24.03
C GLN A 278 -26.91 9.78 -23.15
N THR A 279 -26.80 10.74 -22.23
CA THR A 279 -27.88 11.09 -21.31
C THR A 279 -27.90 12.59 -20.99
N SER A 280 -29.09 13.11 -20.69
CA SER A 280 -29.29 14.46 -20.14
C SER A 280 -29.18 14.49 -18.60
N SER A 281 -29.12 13.32 -17.96
CA SER A 281 -28.97 13.19 -16.51
C SER A 281 -27.55 13.54 -16.06
N SER A 282 -27.42 14.07 -14.84
CA SER A 282 -26.12 14.37 -14.25
C SER A 282 -25.28 13.10 -14.07
N VAL A 283 -24.11 13.06 -14.71
CA VAL A 283 -23.13 11.97 -14.61
C VAL A 283 -22.18 12.13 -13.42
N GLU A 284 -22.35 13.17 -12.60
CA GLU A 284 -21.45 13.43 -11.47
C GLU A 284 -21.47 12.34 -10.40
N CYS A 285 -22.50 11.50 -10.43
CA CYS A 285 -22.65 10.30 -9.61
C CYS A 285 -21.63 9.19 -9.88
N PHE A 286 -20.98 9.18 -11.05
CA PHE A 286 -19.90 8.23 -11.33
C PHE A 286 -18.61 8.74 -10.70
N THR A 287 -18.23 8.22 -9.55
CA THR A 287 -16.98 8.58 -8.87
C THR A 287 -15.99 7.41 -8.92
N PRO A 288 -14.72 7.57 -8.49
CA PRO A 288 -13.82 6.43 -8.32
C PRO A 288 -14.46 5.30 -7.49
N ARG A 289 -15.27 5.63 -6.48
CA ARG A 289 -16.06 4.67 -5.70
C ARG A 289 -16.96 3.79 -6.57
N THR A 290 -17.55 4.31 -7.64
CA THR A 290 -18.39 3.51 -8.54
C THR A 290 -17.60 2.36 -9.17
N ILE A 291 -16.33 2.59 -9.54
CA ILE A 291 -15.44 1.56 -10.07
C ILE A 291 -14.98 0.62 -8.94
N PHE A 292 -14.61 1.15 -7.77
CA PHE A 292 -14.21 0.31 -6.63
C PHE A 292 -15.33 -0.62 -6.14
N GLN A 293 -16.59 -0.15 -6.14
CA GLN A 293 -17.78 -0.92 -5.76
C GLN A 293 -18.17 -1.95 -6.82
N ASN A 294 -17.79 -1.72 -8.06
CA ASN A 294 -18.11 -2.58 -9.19
C ASN A 294 -16.81 -2.94 -9.93
N PRO A 295 -15.92 -3.74 -9.29
CA PRO A 295 -14.56 -3.95 -9.78
C PRO A 295 -14.48 -4.89 -10.99
N THR A 296 -15.60 -5.18 -11.65
CA THR A 296 -15.70 -6.05 -12.82
C THR A 296 -16.49 -5.36 -13.93
N LEU A 297 -16.25 -5.74 -15.20
CA LEU A 297 -16.97 -5.13 -16.33
C LEU A 297 -18.47 -5.43 -16.22
N ALA A 298 -18.86 -6.63 -15.81
CA ALA A 298 -20.25 -7.02 -15.65
C ALA A 298 -20.95 -6.23 -14.54
N GLY A 299 -20.29 -6.05 -13.39
CA GLY A 299 -20.82 -5.26 -12.28
C GLY A 299 -21.02 -3.80 -12.68
N LEU A 300 -19.98 -3.19 -13.27
CA LEU A 300 -20.03 -1.79 -13.67
C LEU A 300 -21.03 -1.56 -14.80
N ALA A 301 -21.13 -2.50 -15.75
CA ALA A 301 -22.11 -2.43 -16.83
C ALA A 301 -23.54 -2.51 -16.33
N SER A 302 -23.80 -3.33 -15.30
CA SER A 302 -25.12 -3.42 -14.68
C SER A 302 -25.52 -2.08 -14.04
N VAL A 303 -24.59 -1.40 -13.37
CA VAL A 303 -24.82 -0.09 -12.77
C VAL A 303 -25.02 0.99 -13.83
N VAL A 304 -24.18 1.03 -14.87
CA VAL A 304 -24.30 1.98 -15.98
C VAL A 304 -25.60 1.75 -16.75
N ALA A 305 -25.98 0.50 -17.02
CA ALA A 305 -27.25 0.17 -17.67
C ALA A 305 -28.44 0.58 -16.81
N ALA A 306 -28.41 0.34 -15.49
CA ALA A 306 -29.46 0.78 -14.58
C ALA A 306 -29.57 2.32 -14.53
N PHE A 307 -28.45 3.04 -14.58
CA PHE A 307 -28.45 4.49 -14.67
C PHE A 307 -29.04 4.99 -15.98
N LEU A 308 -28.65 4.41 -17.11
CA LEU A 308 -29.11 4.82 -18.44
C LEU A 308 -30.59 4.45 -18.71
N ASN A 309 -31.04 3.31 -18.21
CA ASN A 309 -32.41 2.79 -18.44
C ASN A 309 -33.41 3.31 -17.41
N ASP A 310 -33.04 3.28 -16.13
CA ASP A 310 -33.96 3.53 -15.02
C ASP A 310 -33.71 4.88 -14.31
N GLY A 311 -32.66 5.62 -14.70
CA GLY A 311 -32.24 6.84 -14.00
C GLY A 311 -31.69 6.58 -12.59
N LYS A 312 -31.35 5.33 -12.26
CA LYS A 312 -30.83 4.95 -10.95
C LYS A 312 -29.40 5.44 -10.77
N VAL A 313 -29.19 6.28 -9.77
CA VAL A 313 -27.89 6.88 -9.47
C VAL A 313 -26.95 5.83 -8.86
N PRO A 314 -25.74 5.61 -9.43
CA PRO A 314 -24.67 4.86 -8.78
C PRO A 314 -24.33 5.54 -7.44
N GLY A 315 -24.54 4.85 -6.32
CA GLY A 315 -24.21 5.42 -5.00
C GLY A 315 -25.17 5.10 -3.86
N ASN A 316 -26.29 4.44 -4.10
CA ASN A 316 -27.13 3.88 -3.03
C ASN A 316 -27.22 2.36 -3.18
N ASP A 317 -26.17 1.65 -2.77
CA ASP A 317 -26.44 0.32 -2.21
C ASP A 317 -27.33 0.57 -1.00
N SER A 318 -28.62 0.28 -1.14
CA SER A 318 -29.53 0.31 0.01
C SER A 318 -28.87 -0.44 1.16
N GLU A 319 -29.04 0.03 2.39
CA GLU A 319 -28.55 -0.65 3.59
C GLU A 319 -28.87 -2.16 3.56
N HIS A 320 -30.03 -2.51 2.99
CA HIS A 320 -30.45 -3.88 2.72
C HIS A 320 -29.56 -4.67 1.75
N ALA A 321 -29.05 -4.07 0.66
CA ALA A 321 -28.14 -4.74 -0.27
C ALA A 321 -26.80 -5.07 0.40
N ARG A 322 -26.25 -4.10 1.14
CA ARG A 322 -25.01 -4.26 1.91
C ARG A 322 -25.15 -5.33 3.00
N ALA A 323 -26.25 -5.30 3.73
CA ALA A 323 -26.56 -6.29 4.76
C ALA A 323 -26.71 -7.71 4.18
N ARG A 324 -27.35 -7.85 3.00
CA ARG A 324 -27.46 -9.14 2.30
C ARG A 324 -26.08 -9.69 1.93
N LEU A 325 -25.23 -8.88 1.30
CA LEU A 325 -23.89 -9.31 0.91
C LEU A 325 -23.04 -9.75 2.12
N VAL A 326 -23.08 -8.99 3.23
CA VAL A 326 -22.39 -9.38 4.48
C VAL A 326 -22.88 -10.75 4.96
N ASN A 327 -24.19 -10.98 4.99
CA ASN A 327 -24.75 -12.26 5.40
C ASN A 327 -24.40 -13.41 4.45
N GLU A 328 -24.46 -13.17 3.13
CA GLU A 328 -24.09 -14.16 2.11
C GLU A 328 -22.62 -14.60 2.24
N LEU A 329 -21.70 -13.66 2.51
CA LEU A 329 -20.29 -13.99 2.74
C LEU A 329 -20.09 -14.79 4.02
N VAL A 330 -20.75 -14.40 5.12
CA VAL A 330 -20.70 -15.17 6.37
C VAL A 330 -21.21 -16.59 6.14
N GLU A 331 -22.35 -16.76 5.46
CA GLU A 331 -22.90 -18.09 5.14
C GLU A 331 -21.92 -18.89 4.27
N ARG A 332 -21.39 -18.30 3.20
CA ARG A 332 -20.44 -18.95 2.29
C ARG A 332 -19.24 -19.55 3.04
N TYR A 333 -18.64 -18.78 3.95
CA TYR A 333 -17.42 -19.20 4.65
C TYR A 333 -17.69 -20.02 5.90
N THR A 334 -18.93 -20.11 6.40
CA THR A 334 -19.28 -20.95 7.56
C THR A 334 -19.96 -22.26 7.15
N LYS A 335 -20.44 -22.35 5.91
CA LYS A 335 -20.98 -23.58 5.34
C LYS A 335 -19.92 -24.69 5.33
N ASN A 336 -20.34 -25.90 5.70
CA ASN A 336 -19.50 -27.10 5.68
C ASN A 336 -18.15 -26.94 6.41
N LEU A 337 -18.10 -26.25 7.57
CA LEU A 337 -16.92 -26.31 8.43
C LEU A 337 -16.52 -27.79 8.68
N PRO A 338 -15.23 -28.14 8.78
CA PRO A 338 -14.82 -29.49 9.14
C PRO A 338 -15.09 -29.76 10.62
N LEU A 339 -15.38 -31.01 10.97
CA LEU A 339 -15.51 -31.39 12.38
C LEU A 339 -14.15 -31.25 13.05
N ALA A 340 -14.14 -30.83 14.32
CA ALA A 340 -12.91 -30.82 15.09
C ALA A 340 -12.32 -32.23 15.13
N ARG A 341 -11.00 -32.34 15.02
CA ARG A 341 -10.32 -33.64 15.09
C ARG A 341 -10.62 -34.29 16.45
N GLU A 342 -11.20 -35.49 16.43
CA GLU A 342 -11.43 -36.22 17.68
C GLU A 342 -10.09 -36.57 18.33
N PRO A 343 -9.91 -36.28 19.63
CA PRO A 343 -8.72 -36.67 20.36
C PRO A 343 -8.64 -38.20 20.39
N THR A 344 -7.68 -38.76 19.67
CA THR A 344 -7.39 -40.20 19.75
C THR A 344 -6.53 -40.45 21.00
N PRO A 345 -6.68 -41.59 21.71
CA PRO A 345 -5.92 -41.87 22.95
C PRO A 345 -4.40 -41.75 22.82
N GLN A 346 -3.86 -41.82 21.60
CA GLN A 346 -2.44 -41.72 21.27
C GLN A 346 -1.97 -40.28 20.92
N THR A 347 -2.88 -39.31 20.78
CA THR A 347 -2.58 -37.92 20.38
C THR A 347 -2.89 -36.88 21.46
N VAL A 348 -3.35 -37.31 22.64
CA VAL A 348 -3.61 -36.41 23.78
C VAL A 348 -2.28 -35.95 24.38
N LYS A 349 -1.76 -34.83 23.90
CA LYS A 349 -0.72 -34.09 24.62
C LYS A 349 -1.29 -33.63 25.97
N PRO A 350 -0.49 -33.59 27.06
CA PRO A 350 -0.96 -33.03 28.33
C PRO A 350 -1.49 -31.61 28.12
N SER A 351 -2.61 -31.26 28.75
CA SER A 351 -3.25 -29.96 28.59
C SER A 351 -2.27 -28.86 29.03
N LYS A 352 -1.65 -28.17 28.07
CA LYS A 352 -0.86 -26.99 28.36
C LYS A 352 -1.80 -25.88 28.83
N THR A 353 -1.41 -25.18 29.88
CA THR A 353 -2.12 -24.00 30.37
C THR A 353 -1.45 -22.70 29.92
N SER A 354 -0.15 -22.75 29.59
CA SER A 354 0.64 -21.62 29.10
C SER A 354 0.92 -21.70 27.61
N VAL A 355 1.18 -20.53 27.00
CA VAL A 355 1.47 -20.37 25.58
C VAL A 355 2.98 -20.39 25.37
N ASN A 356 3.49 -21.33 24.56
CA ASN A 356 4.91 -21.40 24.24
C ASN A 356 5.21 -21.16 22.76
N THR A 357 4.29 -21.57 21.88
CA THR A 357 4.44 -21.47 20.43
C THR A 357 3.35 -20.59 19.83
N VAL A 358 3.75 -19.51 19.16
CA VAL A 358 2.84 -18.57 18.50
C VAL A 358 3.04 -18.62 16.99
N ALA A 359 1.97 -18.61 16.19
CA ALA A 359 2.04 -18.29 14.77
C ALA A 359 1.48 -16.89 14.53
N LEU A 360 2.12 -16.09 13.69
CA LEU A 360 1.72 -14.72 13.38
C LEU A 360 1.62 -14.52 11.87
N ILE A 361 0.39 -14.33 11.38
CA ILE A 361 0.13 -13.88 10.01
C ILE A 361 0.10 -12.36 10.01
N GLY A 362 1.00 -11.73 9.25
CA GLY A 362 1.14 -10.27 9.21
C GLY A 362 2.22 -9.73 10.15
N SER A 363 3.30 -10.49 10.31
CA SER A 363 4.46 -10.12 11.14
C SER A 363 5.23 -8.89 10.60
N THR A 364 5.28 -8.74 9.27
CA THR A 364 5.94 -7.61 8.57
C THR A 364 5.12 -6.33 8.53
N GLY A 365 3.88 -6.36 9.00
CA GLY A 365 3.06 -5.15 9.13
C GLY A 365 3.53 -4.27 10.28
N TYR A 366 2.99 -3.05 10.33
CA TYR A 366 3.32 -2.05 11.34
C TYR A 366 3.12 -2.58 12.77
N LEU A 367 1.87 -2.87 13.15
CA LEU A 367 1.55 -3.48 14.44
C LEU A 367 2.24 -4.84 14.63
N GLY A 368 2.42 -5.60 13.55
CA GLY A 368 3.08 -6.91 13.57
C GLY A 368 4.52 -6.86 14.08
N SER A 369 5.28 -5.84 13.67
CA SER A 369 6.69 -5.68 14.07
C SER A 369 6.84 -5.30 15.54
N TYR A 370 5.96 -4.43 16.04
CA TYR A 370 5.92 -4.08 17.47
C TYR A 370 5.39 -5.26 18.31
N LEU A 371 4.41 -6.01 17.81
CA LEU A 371 3.92 -7.22 18.46
C LEU A 371 5.01 -8.30 18.55
N LEU A 372 5.79 -8.52 17.49
CA LEU A 372 6.94 -9.42 17.53
C LEU A 372 7.97 -8.98 18.59
N THR A 373 8.21 -7.68 18.73
CA THR A 373 9.14 -7.14 19.72
C THR A 373 8.76 -7.53 21.15
N VAL A 374 7.48 -7.41 21.51
CA VAL A 374 7.01 -7.78 22.86
C VAL A 374 6.93 -9.29 23.05
N LEU A 375 6.52 -10.06 22.02
CA LEU A 375 6.47 -11.53 22.09
C LEU A 375 7.87 -12.15 22.23
N LEU A 376 8.88 -11.63 21.52
CA LEU A 376 10.26 -12.13 21.57
C LEU A 376 10.87 -12.01 22.98
N LYS A 377 10.58 -10.89 23.64
CA LYS A 377 11.04 -10.58 25.00
C LYS A 377 10.39 -11.47 26.07
N ASN A 378 9.28 -12.13 25.76
CA ASN A 378 8.64 -13.04 26.68
C ASN A 378 9.47 -14.34 26.84
N PRO A 379 9.87 -14.71 28.07
CA PRO A 379 10.69 -15.91 28.30
C PRO A 379 9.92 -17.23 28.13
N GLU A 380 8.58 -17.22 28.28
CA GLU A 380 7.74 -18.42 28.12
C GLU A 380 7.54 -18.80 26.66
N ILE A 381 7.64 -17.82 25.75
CA ILE A 381 7.57 -18.05 24.30
C ILE A 381 8.92 -18.57 23.82
N THR A 382 8.92 -19.81 23.34
CA THR A 382 10.11 -20.52 22.86
C THR A 382 10.21 -20.52 21.33
N ARG A 383 9.09 -20.36 20.62
CA ARG A 383 9.03 -20.37 19.16
C ARG A 383 7.94 -19.44 18.62
N ILE A 384 8.26 -18.71 17.55
CA ILE A 384 7.30 -17.87 16.81
C ILE A 384 7.40 -18.19 15.32
N TYR A 385 6.31 -18.68 14.73
CA TYR A 385 6.17 -18.89 13.29
C TYR A 385 5.66 -17.62 12.61
N CYS A 386 6.50 -16.97 11.81
CA CYS A 386 6.17 -15.79 11.01
C CYS A 386 5.67 -16.23 9.64
N LEU A 387 4.36 -16.11 9.42
CA LEU A 387 3.68 -16.50 8.19
C LEU A 387 3.56 -15.26 7.27
N ASN A 388 4.34 -15.22 6.19
CA ASN A 388 4.47 -14.05 5.31
C ASN A 388 4.28 -14.39 3.83
N ARG A 389 3.96 -13.41 2.99
CA ARG A 389 3.67 -13.63 1.56
C ARG A 389 4.89 -13.68 0.65
N THR A 390 6.06 -13.28 1.14
CA THR A 390 7.26 -13.09 0.32
C THR A 390 8.46 -13.78 0.95
N ASP A 391 9.36 -14.30 0.11
CA ASP A 391 10.53 -15.06 0.56
C ASP A 391 11.60 -14.17 1.22
N ASP A 392 11.60 -12.87 0.91
CA ASP A 392 12.50 -11.87 1.51
C ASP A 392 12.06 -11.38 2.90
N ALA A 393 10.93 -11.89 3.42
CA ALA A 393 10.32 -11.41 4.66
C ALA A 393 11.25 -11.53 5.86
N GLN A 394 12.10 -12.57 5.92
CA GLN A 394 13.07 -12.73 7.01
C GLN A 394 14.03 -11.55 7.08
N THR A 395 14.72 -11.25 5.98
CA THR A 395 15.73 -10.18 5.92
C THR A 395 15.12 -8.83 6.31
N ARG A 396 13.95 -8.50 5.75
CA ARG A 396 13.25 -7.23 6.06
C ARG A 396 12.79 -7.18 7.52
N GLN A 397 12.19 -8.25 8.01
CA GLN A 397 11.68 -8.30 9.38
C GLN A 397 12.80 -8.14 10.41
N GLU A 398 13.90 -8.87 10.26
CA GLU A 398 15.02 -8.78 11.19
C GLU A 398 15.68 -7.40 11.19
N ALA A 399 15.78 -6.75 10.02
CA ALA A 399 16.27 -5.37 9.93
C ALA A 399 15.36 -4.38 10.69
N THR A 400 14.04 -4.49 10.50
CA THR A 400 13.06 -3.67 11.23
C THR A 400 13.16 -3.91 12.74
N LEU A 401 13.22 -5.17 13.18
CA LEU A 401 13.31 -5.51 14.60
C LEU A 401 14.58 -4.94 15.24
N ARG A 402 15.74 -5.02 14.57
CA ARG A 402 17.00 -4.42 15.06
C ARG A 402 16.93 -2.90 15.15
N THR A 403 16.14 -2.26 14.29
CA THR A 403 15.91 -0.82 14.29
C THR A 403 15.02 -0.41 15.46
N ILE A 404 13.96 -1.19 15.74
CA ILE A 404 13.08 -0.97 16.89
C ILE A 404 13.84 -1.18 18.21
N ASP A 405 14.59 -2.27 18.32
CA ASP A 405 15.36 -2.59 19.52
C ASP A 405 16.56 -3.51 19.18
N LYS A 406 17.77 -2.94 19.27
CA LYS A 406 19.05 -3.65 19.03
C LYS A 406 19.22 -4.88 19.94
N GLY A 407 18.62 -4.86 21.14
CA GLY A 407 18.64 -5.94 22.13
C GLY A 407 17.87 -7.19 21.71
N LEU A 408 17.08 -7.15 20.63
CA LEU A 408 16.35 -8.32 20.11
C LEU A 408 17.24 -9.31 19.35
N THR A 409 18.45 -8.92 18.94
CA THR A 409 19.33 -9.73 18.08
C THR A 409 19.52 -11.17 18.60
N PRO A 410 19.79 -11.42 19.90
CA PRO A 410 19.93 -12.78 20.42
C PRO A 410 18.62 -13.58 20.44
N LEU A 411 17.47 -12.89 20.42
CA LEU A 411 16.14 -13.50 20.50
C LEU A 411 15.60 -13.91 19.13
N LEU A 412 16.21 -13.44 18.03
CA LEU A 412 15.79 -13.75 16.66
C LEU A 412 15.81 -15.27 16.37
N LEU A 413 16.60 -16.06 17.11
CA LEU A 413 16.62 -17.52 17.02
C LEU A 413 15.26 -18.19 17.34
N LYS A 414 14.36 -17.47 18.02
CA LYS A 414 12.99 -17.93 18.30
C LYS A 414 12.10 -17.84 17.06
N LEU A 415 12.50 -17.12 16.02
CA LEU A 415 11.71 -16.90 14.80
C LEU A 415 11.93 -18.03 13.80
N SER A 416 10.84 -18.50 13.22
CA SER A 416 10.84 -19.38 12.05
C SER A 416 9.92 -18.78 10.99
N TYR A 417 10.36 -18.75 9.74
CA TYR A 417 9.63 -18.09 8.65
C TYR A 417 9.02 -19.13 7.71
N MET A 418 7.76 -18.92 7.32
CA MET A 418 7.08 -19.73 6.30
C MET A 418 6.35 -18.81 5.31
N THR A 419 6.44 -19.16 4.03
CA THR A 419 5.73 -18.44 2.96
C THR A 419 4.29 -18.95 2.88
N VAL A 420 3.31 -18.03 2.89
CA VAL A 420 1.87 -18.30 2.77
C VAL A 420 1.26 -17.47 1.65
N ASP A 421 0.24 -18.01 0.99
CA ASP A 421 -0.56 -17.31 0.00
C ASP A 421 -2.02 -17.21 0.48
N LEU A 422 -2.43 -16.00 0.85
CA LEU A 422 -3.77 -15.75 1.38
C LEU A 422 -4.78 -15.82 0.22
N GLY A 423 -5.74 -16.73 0.34
CA GLY A 423 -6.72 -17.01 -0.71
C GLY A 423 -6.50 -18.33 -1.43
N GLN A 424 -5.35 -18.98 -1.22
CA GLN A 424 -5.15 -20.38 -1.60
C GLN A 424 -5.58 -21.33 -0.48
N PRO A 425 -6.07 -22.54 -0.81
CA PRO A 425 -6.38 -23.56 0.18
C PRO A 425 -5.19 -23.83 1.12
N SER A 426 -5.48 -24.10 2.39
CA SER A 426 -4.46 -24.38 3.41
C SER A 426 -3.41 -23.27 3.54
N LEU A 427 -3.78 -22.01 3.25
CA LEU A 427 -2.89 -20.85 3.24
C LEU A 427 -1.73 -20.96 2.22
N GLY A 428 -1.85 -21.82 1.20
CA GLY A 428 -0.77 -22.09 0.24
C GLY A 428 0.41 -22.89 0.80
N LEU A 429 0.28 -23.45 2.00
CA LEU A 429 1.34 -24.21 2.66
C LEU A 429 1.50 -25.62 2.08
N SER A 430 2.72 -26.16 2.15
CA SER A 430 2.95 -27.59 1.96
C SER A 430 2.28 -28.39 3.08
N LYS A 431 1.93 -29.65 2.80
CA LYS A 431 1.33 -30.54 3.80
C LYS A 431 2.18 -30.64 5.07
N ASP A 432 3.49 -30.79 4.93
CA ASP A 432 4.41 -30.90 6.07
C ASP A 432 4.42 -29.62 6.93
N SER A 433 4.39 -28.45 6.30
CA SER A 433 4.35 -27.16 7.02
C SER A 433 3.01 -26.99 7.73
N TYR A 434 1.91 -27.33 7.06
CA TYR A 434 0.57 -27.28 7.63
C TYR A 434 0.42 -28.22 8.83
N ASP A 435 0.88 -29.47 8.69
CA ASP A 435 0.86 -30.47 9.77
C ASP A 435 1.76 -30.05 10.94
N THR A 436 2.92 -29.42 10.66
CA THR A 436 3.80 -28.83 11.68
C THR A 436 3.06 -27.77 12.48
N LEU A 437 2.45 -26.78 11.82
CA LEU A 437 1.69 -25.72 12.48
C LEU A 437 0.53 -26.30 13.32
N ALA A 438 -0.24 -27.23 12.76
CA ALA A 438 -1.35 -27.89 13.48
C ALA A 438 -0.87 -28.67 14.72
N SER A 439 0.36 -29.18 14.70
CA SER A 439 0.89 -29.98 15.80
C SER A 439 1.57 -29.16 16.91
N GLU A 440 2.17 -28.02 16.58
CA GLU A 440 3.04 -27.26 17.48
C GLU A 440 2.45 -25.94 17.98
N VAL A 441 1.61 -25.27 17.20
CA VAL A 441 1.13 -23.92 17.51
C VAL A 441 0.04 -23.97 18.58
N ASP A 442 0.25 -23.18 19.64
CA ASP A 442 -0.71 -23.02 20.73
C ASP A 442 -1.69 -21.87 20.42
N VAL A 443 -1.17 -20.76 19.86
CA VAL A 443 -1.96 -19.57 19.50
C VAL A 443 -1.58 -19.07 18.10
N LEU A 444 -2.58 -18.87 17.24
CA LEU A 444 -2.40 -18.23 15.94
C LEU A 444 -2.98 -16.81 15.97
N VAL A 445 -2.11 -15.82 15.79
CA VAL A 445 -2.47 -14.41 15.64
C VAL A 445 -2.66 -14.08 14.17
N TYR A 446 -3.88 -13.73 13.80
CA TYR A 446 -4.22 -13.25 12.47
C TYR A 446 -4.33 -11.73 12.47
N ASN A 447 -3.22 -11.07 12.09
CA ASN A 447 -3.10 -9.61 12.03
C ASN A 447 -3.12 -9.06 10.59
N ALA A 448 -2.66 -9.84 9.61
CA ALA A 448 -2.59 -9.39 8.22
C ALA A 448 -3.95 -9.00 7.65
N TRP A 449 -4.09 -7.72 7.29
CA TRP A 449 -5.25 -7.20 6.57
C TRP A 449 -4.83 -6.03 5.70
N ARG A 450 -5.46 -5.86 4.53
CA ARG A 450 -5.24 -4.67 3.71
C ARG A 450 -5.95 -3.47 4.33
N LEU A 451 -5.23 -2.37 4.59
CA LEU A 451 -5.84 -1.12 5.05
C LEU A 451 -6.03 -0.20 3.84
N ASP A 452 -7.21 -0.28 3.23
CA ASP A 452 -7.57 0.52 2.07
C ASP A 452 -9.06 0.84 2.14
N PHE A 453 -9.38 2.11 2.40
CA PHE A 453 -10.76 2.57 2.59
C PHE A 453 -11.52 2.76 1.28
N GLY A 454 -10.83 2.71 0.14
CA GLY A 454 -11.45 2.80 -1.18
C GLY A 454 -12.03 1.48 -1.66
N LEU A 455 -11.55 0.34 -1.14
CA LEU A 455 -11.97 -0.98 -1.60
C LEU A 455 -13.41 -1.35 -1.21
N SER A 456 -14.07 -2.10 -2.08
CA SER A 456 -15.33 -2.78 -1.78
C SER A 456 -15.11 -3.98 -0.86
N LEU A 457 -16.20 -4.49 -0.27
CA LEU A 457 -16.16 -5.69 0.58
C LEU A 457 -15.63 -6.91 -0.18
N GLN A 458 -15.98 -7.03 -1.46
CA GLN A 458 -15.59 -8.15 -2.32
C GLN A 458 -14.07 -8.22 -2.53
N SER A 459 -13.39 -7.08 -2.63
CA SER A 459 -11.93 -7.04 -2.77
C SER A 459 -11.17 -7.61 -1.55
N PHE A 460 -11.87 -7.86 -0.42
CA PHE A 460 -11.31 -8.53 0.76
C PHE A 460 -11.49 -10.06 0.74
N GLN A 461 -12.03 -10.64 -0.34
CA GLN A 461 -12.24 -12.09 -0.46
C GLN A 461 -11.00 -12.93 -0.08
N PRO A 462 -9.75 -12.61 -0.48
CA PRO A 462 -8.59 -13.41 -0.08
C PRO A 462 -8.39 -13.47 1.44
N PHE A 463 -8.67 -12.37 2.17
CA PHE A 463 -8.56 -12.31 3.63
C PHE A 463 -9.69 -13.05 4.33
N LEU A 464 -10.90 -13.00 3.76
CA LEU A 464 -12.06 -13.77 4.25
C LEU A 464 -11.86 -15.28 4.02
N HIS A 465 -11.29 -15.67 2.89
CA HIS A 465 -10.89 -17.05 2.63
C HIS A 465 -9.83 -17.52 3.63
N ALA A 466 -8.79 -16.72 3.86
CA ALA A 466 -7.78 -17.03 4.86
C ALA A 466 -8.37 -17.12 6.29
N THR A 467 -9.45 -16.38 6.61
CA THR A 467 -10.17 -16.52 7.89
C THR A 467 -10.75 -17.93 8.04
N ARG A 468 -11.28 -18.48 6.95
CA ARG A 468 -11.75 -19.87 6.88
C ARG A 468 -10.58 -20.85 6.97
N ASP A 469 -9.50 -20.67 6.22
CA ASP A 469 -8.34 -21.57 6.27
C ASP A 469 -7.68 -21.62 7.66
N VAL A 470 -7.56 -20.47 8.33
CA VAL A 470 -7.08 -20.38 9.72
C VAL A 470 -8.00 -21.16 10.67
N THR A 471 -9.32 -21.11 10.43
CA THR A 471 -10.29 -21.90 11.19
C THR A 471 -10.08 -23.40 10.98
N GLU A 472 -9.85 -23.83 9.75
CA GLU A 472 -9.59 -25.24 9.44
C GLU A 472 -8.26 -25.73 10.03
N LEU A 473 -7.23 -24.87 10.05
CA LEU A 473 -5.96 -25.16 10.73
C LEU A 473 -6.16 -25.33 12.25
N ALA A 474 -6.98 -24.47 12.87
CA ALA A 474 -7.32 -24.60 14.28
C ALA A 474 -8.07 -25.91 14.58
N LEU A 475 -8.97 -26.31 13.70
CA LEU A 475 -9.74 -27.56 13.83
C LEU A 475 -8.89 -28.83 13.59
N ALA A 476 -7.84 -28.71 12.76
CA ALA A 476 -6.86 -29.77 12.54
C ALA A 476 -5.84 -29.90 13.69
N SER A 477 -5.77 -28.89 14.56
CA SER A 477 -4.79 -28.82 15.64
C SER A 477 -4.96 -29.95 16.66
N SER A 478 -3.83 -30.46 17.15
CA SER A 478 -3.80 -31.43 18.25
C SER A 478 -3.77 -30.78 19.64
N SER A 479 -3.61 -29.46 19.72
CA SER A 479 -3.38 -28.72 20.97
C SER A 479 -4.48 -27.67 21.27
N ASN A 480 -5.67 -27.82 20.67
CA ASN A 480 -6.78 -26.87 20.81
C ASN A 480 -6.35 -25.41 20.52
N MET A 481 -5.72 -25.21 19.35
CA MET A 481 -5.14 -23.93 18.95
C MET A 481 -6.16 -22.78 19.05
N ARG A 482 -5.82 -21.73 19.80
CA ARG A 482 -6.64 -20.52 19.90
C ARG A 482 -6.33 -19.56 18.75
N ILE A 483 -7.38 -18.99 18.16
CA ILE A 483 -7.25 -17.94 17.15
C ILE A 483 -7.35 -16.58 17.85
N VAL A 484 -6.37 -15.71 17.63
CA VAL A 484 -6.42 -14.30 18.02
C VAL A 484 -6.54 -13.46 16.75
N PHE A 485 -7.70 -12.85 16.53
CA PHE A 485 -7.93 -12.02 15.36
C PHE A 485 -7.83 -10.54 15.70
N VAL A 486 -6.91 -9.83 15.04
CA VAL A 486 -6.81 -8.38 15.14
C VAL A 486 -7.84 -7.75 14.20
N SER A 487 -8.98 -7.39 14.77
CA SER A 487 -10.07 -6.67 14.11
C SER A 487 -9.90 -5.15 14.26
N SER A 488 -10.93 -4.38 13.90
CA SER A 488 -10.95 -2.91 13.98
C SER A 488 -12.27 -2.43 14.56
N LEU A 489 -12.26 -1.30 15.26
CA LEU A 489 -13.50 -0.62 15.67
C LEU A 489 -14.39 -0.24 14.48
N ALA A 490 -13.84 -0.16 13.25
CA ALA A 490 -14.62 0.01 12.03
C ALA A 490 -15.67 -1.11 11.82
N ALA A 491 -15.47 -2.30 12.39
CA ALA A 491 -16.43 -3.42 12.36
C ALA A 491 -17.72 -3.16 13.15
N VAL A 492 -17.69 -2.17 14.06
CA VAL A 492 -18.83 -1.75 14.89
C VAL A 492 -18.98 -0.23 14.94
N GLY A 493 -18.34 0.50 14.02
CA GLY A 493 -18.26 1.96 14.10
C GLY A 493 -19.60 2.67 13.96
N ASN A 494 -20.52 2.17 13.13
CA ASN A 494 -21.87 2.73 13.02
C ASN A 494 -22.71 2.47 14.27
N LEU A 495 -22.48 1.36 14.97
CA LEU A 495 -23.08 1.11 16.28
C LEU A 495 -22.50 2.07 17.32
N ALA A 496 -21.18 2.20 17.38
CA ALA A 496 -20.46 3.04 18.35
C ALA A 496 -20.82 4.54 18.26
N LYS A 497 -21.30 4.99 17.09
CA LYS A 497 -21.84 6.33 16.86
C LYS A 497 -23.24 6.54 17.45
N ARG A 498 -24.04 5.49 17.59
CA ARG A 498 -25.44 5.56 18.02
C ARG A 498 -25.61 5.16 19.48
N THR A 499 -24.85 4.17 19.93
CA THR A 499 -24.89 3.61 21.27
C THR A 499 -23.50 3.11 21.67
N THR A 500 -23.36 2.57 22.89
CA THR A 500 -22.12 1.90 23.30
C THR A 500 -21.87 0.63 22.49
N ALA A 501 -20.71 0.53 21.83
CA ALA A 501 -20.25 -0.71 21.22
C ALA A 501 -19.74 -1.68 22.30
N PRO A 502 -20.31 -2.89 22.43
CA PRO A 502 -19.95 -3.84 23.48
C PRO A 502 -18.71 -4.66 23.11
N GLU A 503 -17.96 -5.10 24.12
CA GLU A 503 -16.96 -6.17 24.01
C GLU A 503 -17.63 -7.54 23.86
N ALA A 504 -18.42 -7.68 22.79
CA ALA A 504 -19.16 -8.87 22.42
C ALA A 504 -19.39 -8.91 20.90
N LEU A 505 -19.85 -10.07 20.41
CA LEU A 505 -20.26 -10.21 19.02
C LEU A 505 -21.46 -9.30 18.73
N VAL A 506 -21.39 -8.58 17.62
CA VAL A 506 -22.52 -7.84 17.07
C VAL A 506 -22.94 -8.52 15.77
N GLU A 507 -24.17 -9.05 15.72
CA GLU A 507 -24.68 -9.80 14.56
C GLU A 507 -25.20 -8.88 13.45
N ASN A 508 -25.64 -7.67 13.80
CA ASN A 508 -26.29 -6.75 12.87
C ASN A 508 -25.27 -6.21 11.85
N PRO A 509 -25.41 -6.49 10.54
CA PRO A 509 -24.51 -5.96 9.51
C PRO A 509 -24.41 -4.44 9.47
N ALA A 510 -25.47 -3.72 9.87
CA ALA A 510 -25.50 -2.27 9.89
C ALA A 510 -24.61 -1.66 10.99
N ALA A 511 -24.07 -2.47 11.90
CA ALA A 511 -23.15 -2.01 12.94
C ALA A 511 -21.79 -1.56 12.38
N ALA A 512 -21.34 -2.16 11.27
CA ALA A 512 -20.08 -1.81 10.64
C ALA A 512 -20.18 -0.51 9.84
N LEU A 513 -19.10 0.26 9.79
CA LEU A 513 -18.99 1.44 8.92
C LEU A 513 -19.31 1.06 7.46
N ASP A 514 -19.87 2.00 6.70
CA ASP A 514 -20.32 1.82 5.31
C ASP A 514 -19.17 1.82 4.28
N ILE A 515 -18.03 1.21 4.66
CA ILE A 515 -16.82 1.04 3.86
C ILE A 515 -16.44 -0.45 3.79
N GLY A 516 -15.79 -0.89 2.71
CA GLY A 516 -15.44 -2.31 2.51
C GLY A 516 -14.54 -2.86 3.61
N TYR A 517 -13.57 -2.05 4.08
CA TYR A 517 -12.69 -2.41 5.20
C TYR A 517 -13.48 -2.78 6.48
N GLY A 518 -14.35 -1.89 6.96
CA GLY A 518 -15.15 -2.12 8.17
C GLY A 518 -16.08 -3.32 8.04
N GLN A 519 -16.72 -3.48 6.87
CA GLN A 519 -17.55 -4.64 6.56
C GLN A 519 -16.77 -5.94 6.57
N SER A 520 -15.57 -5.95 5.97
CA SER A 520 -14.76 -7.16 5.85
C SER A 520 -14.30 -7.67 7.22
N LYS A 521 -13.93 -6.76 8.13
CA LYS A 521 -13.62 -7.09 9.52
C LYS A 521 -14.84 -7.65 10.25
N HIS A 522 -16.01 -7.03 10.06
CA HIS A 522 -17.26 -7.52 10.64
C HIS A 522 -17.66 -8.92 10.14
N VAL A 523 -17.49 -9.20 8.84
CA VAL A 523 -17.70 -10.55 8.27
C VAL A 523 -16.74 -11.56 8.91
N ALA A 524 -15.45 -11.22 9.04
CA ALA A 524 -14.45 -12.10 9.65
C ALA A 524 -14.76 -12.41 11.12
N GLU A 525 -15.19 -11.41 11.91
CA GLU A 525 -15.63 -11.61 13.29
C GLU A 525 -16.78 -12.62 13.38
N ARG A 526 -17.75 -12.54 12.47
CA ARG A 526 -18.91 -13.44 12.43
C ARG A 526 -18.54 -14.85 11.95
N ILE A 527 -17.59 -14.99 11.01
CA ILE A 527 -17.05 -16.29 10.60
C ILE A 527 -16.38 -16.99 11.78
N LEU A 528 -15.50 -16.29 12.50
CA LEU A 528 -14.79 -16.84 13.66
C LEU A 528 -15.74 -17.13 14.82
N ALA A 529 -16.75 -16.28 15.04
CA ALA A 529 -17.78 -16.54 16.05
C ALA A 529 -18.61 -17.79 15.70
N ALA A 530 -18.95 -18.00 14.42
CA ALA A 530 -19.61 -19.21 13.96
C ALA A 530 -18.72 -20.45 14.14
N ALA A 531 -17.41 -20.35 13.85
CA ALA A 531 -16.46 -21.41 14.12
C ALA A 531 -16.41 -21.79 15.60
N SER A 532 -16.35 -20.79 16.49
CA SER A 532 -16.36 -21.00 17.93
C SER A 532 -17.67 -21.66 18.39
N ARG A 533 -18.83 -21.14 17.99
CA ARG A 533 -20.14 -21.66 18.39
C ARG A 533 -20.46 -23.04 17.82
N GLN A 534 -20.12 -23.29 16.55
CA GLN A 534 -20.48 -24.54 15.88
C GLN A 534 -19.46 -25.65 16.11
N ARG A 535 -18.18 -25.31 16.29
CA ARG A 535 -17.06 -26.27 16.31
C ARG A 535 -16.17 -26.19 17.54
N GLY A 536 -16.44 -25.28 18.47
CA GLY A 536 -15.70 -25.18 19.73
C GLY A 536 -14.30 -24.57 19.60
N VAL A 537 -13.99 -23.89 18.49
CA VAL A 537 -12.69 -23.23 18.32
C VAL A 537 -12.56 -22.06 19.30
N PRO A 538 -11.51 -22.00 20.14
CA PRO A 538 -11.25 -20.84 20.97
C PRO A 538 -10.86 -19.64 20.11
N VAL A 539 -11.53 -18.51 20.31
CA VAL A 539 -11.35 -17.28 19.53
C VAL A 539 -11.28 -16.07 20.47
N SER A 540 -10.28 -15.22 20.26
CA SER A 540 -10.21 -13.87 20.83
C SER A 540 -10.20 -12.85 19.69
N VAL A 541 -11.18 -11.96 19.66
CA VAL A 541 -11.27 -10.85 18.70
C VAL A 541 -10.84 -9.56 19.39
N ILE A 542 -9.86 -8.87 18.82
CA ILE A 542 -9.34 -7.61 19.37
C ILE A 542 -9.68 -6.50 18.39
N ARG A 543 -10.67 -5.65 18.69
CA ARG A 543 -10.98 -4.48 17.85
C ARG A 543 -10.07 -3.33 18.24
N VAL A 544 -9.19 -2.95 17.34
CA VAL A 544 -8.24 -1.86 17.54
C VAL A 544 -8.81 -0.56 16.97
N GLY A 545 -8.66 0.54 17.71
CA GLY A 545 -8.90 1.90 17.22
C GLY A 545 -7.82 2.40 16.26
N GLN A 546 -7.67 3.72 16.14
CA GLN A 546 -6.62 4.30 15.32
C GLN A 546 -5.24 4.07 15.97
N VAL A 547 -4.32 3.46 15.22
CA VAL A 547 -2.94 3.23 15.69
C VAL A 547 -2.09 4.44 15.32
N GLY A 548 -1.45 5.06 16.31
CA GLY A 548 -0.50 6.16 16.16
C GLY A 548 0.94 5.68 16.08
N GLY A 549 1.89 6.63 16.19
CA GLY A 549 3.31 6.32 16.34
C GLY A 549 3.67 5.68 17.69
N PRO A 550 4.94 5.35 17.95
CA PRO A 550 5.37 4.83 19.25
C PRO A 550 5.22 5.88 20.37
N SER A 551 5.09 5.41 21.62
CA SER A 551 4.86 6.28 22.80
C SER A 551 6.09 7.08 23.22
N ALA A 552 7.30 6.54 23.01
CA ALA A 552 8.55 7.25 23.21
C ALA A 552 8.93 8.02 21.94
N ALA A 553 9.19 9.32 22.09
CA ALA A 553 9.92 10.06 21.06
C ALA A 553 11.32 9.43 20.95
N LEU A 554 11.72 9.05 19.74
CA LEU A 554 13.12 8.75 19.49
C LEU A 554 13.91 9.99 19.93
N GLY A 555 14.88 9.82 20.82
CA GLY A 555 15.71 10.93 21.29
C GLY A 555 16.36 11.64 20.10
N ASP A 556 16.58 12.94 20.24
CA ASP A 556 17.18 13.83 19.24
C ASP A 556 18.60 13.43 18.75
N ASP A 557 19.17 12.33 19.25
CA ASP A 557 20.56 11.91 19.01
C ASP A 557 20.79 11.14 17.70
N ASP A 558 19.74 10.77 16.94
CA ASP A 558 19.87 10.09 15.62
C ASP A 558 19.45 11.01 14.44
N ASN A 559 19.54 12.33 14.60
CA ASN A 559 19.28 13.34 13.56
C ASN A 559 20.50 13.59 12.64
N ASP A 560 20.92 12.63 11.81
CA ASP A 560 21.85 12.99 10.71
C ASP A 560 21.67 12.28 9.36
N ASP A 561 20.64 11.46 9.19
CA ASP A 561 20.22 11.04 7.85
C ASP A 561 18.73 10.74 7.85
N GLY A 562 17.92 11.61 7.23
CA GLY A 562 16.44 11.52 7.16
C GLY A 562 15.88 10.27 6.46
N SER A 563 16.69 9.22 6.34
CA SER A 563 16.45 7.90 5.76
C SER A 563 15.87 6.89 6.78
N CYS A 564 16.14 7.05 8.09
CA CYS A 564 15.77 6.03 9.10
C CYS A 564 14.34 6.12 9.65
N GLY A 565 13.68 7.28 9.58
CA GLY A 565 12.35 7.49 10.19
C GLY A 565 11.21 6.65 9.58
N SER A 566 11.32 6.29 8.29
CA SER A 566 10.26 5.58 7.55
C SER A 566 10.04 4.13 8.01
N LEU A 567 11.04 3.48 8.62
CA LEU A 567 10.91 2.08 9.06
C LEU A 567 10.18 1.93 10.40
N LEU A 568 10.13 3.00 11.21
CA LEU A 568 9.55 2.99 12.57
C LEU A 568 8.13 3.56 12.62
N TYR A 569 7.70 4.24 11.56
CA TYR A 569 6.39 4.86 11.41
C TYR A 569 5.70 4.33 10.16
N ALA A 570 4.49 3.80 10.31
CA ALA A 570 3.68 3.46 9.13
C ALA A 570 3.10 4.72 8.49
N ASP A 571 2.98 4.70 7.16
CA ASP A 571 2.13 5.65 6.47
C ASP A 571 0.71 5.60 7.03
N GLN A 572 0.10 6.78 7.19
CA GLN A 572 -1.25 6.96 7.67
C GLN A 572 -2.06 7.62 6.56
N PRO A 573 -2.56 6.86 5.56
CA PRO A 573 -2.99 7.44 4.29
C PRO A 573 -4.02 8.56 4.44
N TRP A 574 -4.97 8.40 5.37
CA TRP A 574 -5.99 9.41 5.64
C TRP A 574 -5.46 10.61 6.42
N ILE A 575 -4.64 10.41 7.45
CA ILE A 575 -4.04 11.50 8.25
C ILE A 575 -3.06 12.30 7.39
N SER A 576 -2.13 11.60 6.72
CA SER A 576 -1.17 12.18 5.77
C SER A 576 -1.87 12.96 4.68
N ALA A 577 -2.94 12.40 4.09
CA ALA A 577 -3.70 13.07 3.04
C ALA A 577 -4.38 14.34 3.56
N LEU A 578 -5.03 14.28 4.72
CA LEU A 578 -5.68 15.43 5.34
C LEU A 578 -4.67 16.54 5.66
N VAL A 579 -3.56 16.21 6.31
CA VAL A 579 -2.54 17.19 6.73
C VAL A 579 -1.89 17.87 5.53
N ARG A 580 -1.49 17.09 4.51
CA ARG A 580 -0.88 17.64 3.28
C ARG A 580 -1.86 18.54 2.53
N THR A 581 -3.12 18.13 2.43
CA THR A 581 -4.17 18.96 1.82
C THR A 581 -4.45 20.22 2.64
N ALA A 582 -4.51 20.14 3.97
CA ALA A 582 -4.73 21.30 4.82
C ALA A 582 -3.61 22.35 4.64
N ARG A 583 -2.36 21.88 4.55
CA ARG A 583 -1.20 22.72 4.18
C ARG A 583 -1.35 23.34 2.80
N ALA A 584 -1.75 22.56 1.81
CA ALA A 584 -1.93 23.03 0.43
C ALA A 584 -3.07 24.06 0.27
N LEU A 585 -4.14 23.90 1.03
CA LEU A 585 -5.27 24.84 1.06
C LEU A 585 -5.00 26.06 1.93
N GLY A 586 -3.98 26.03 2.79
CA GLY A 586 -3.76 27.05 3.81
C GLY A 586 -4.90 27.10 4.83
N CYS A 587 -5.61 25.98 5.04
CA CYS A 587 -6.81 25.90 5.87
C CYS A 587 -6.91 24.53 6.57
N VAL A 588 -7.03 24.55 7.89
CA VAL A 588 -7.16 23.35 8.72
C VAL A 588 -8.65 23.02 8.94
N PRO A 589 -9.11 21.77 8.73
CA PRO A 589 -10.48 21.41 9.08
C PRO A 589 -10.64 21.31 10.60
N SER A 590 -11.73 21.86 11.12
CA SER A 590 -12.18 21.68 12.51
C SER A 590 -13.17 20.53 12.63
N HIS A 591 -13.27 19.92 13.81
CA HIS A 591 -14.27 18.90 14.14
C HIS A 591 -14.28 17.70 13.17
N VAL A 592 -13.14 17.10 12.87
CA VAL A 592 -13.08 15.94 11.95
C VAL A 592 -13.43 14.63 12.67
N THR A 593 -12.68 14.31 13.71
CA THR A 593 -12.87 13.15 14.59
C THR A 593 -12.10 13.41 15.88
N PRO A 594 -12.47 12.83 17.03
CA PRO A 594 -11.62 12.90 18.20
C PRO A 594 -10.27 12.21 17.93
N LEU A 595 -9.23 12.69 18.62
CA LEU A 595 -7.91 12.07 18.63
C LEU A 595 -7.94 10.88 19.59
N ASP A 596 -8.41 9.76 19.08
CA ASP A 596 -8.49 8.45 19.73
C ASP A 596 -7.29 7.54 19.41
N TRP A 597 -6.16 8.16 19.06
CA TRP A 597 -4.99 7.47 18.53
C TRP A 597 -4.20 6.80 19.66
N VAL A 598 -3.96 5.49 19.55
CA VAL A 598 -3.25 4.71 20.56
C VAL A 598 -1.81 4.44 20.07
N PRO A 599 -0.78 4.67 20.89
CA PRO A 599 0.59 4.37 20.48
C PRO A 599 0.78 2.89 20.12
N VAL A 600 1.49 2.61 19.01
CA VAL A 600 1.60 1.26 18.45
C VAL A 600 2.23 0.24 19.41
N ASP A 601 3.19 0.67 20.22
CA ASP A 601 3.85 -0.13 21.24
C ASP A 601 2.89 -0.48 22.39
N ILE A 602 2.00 0.43 22.76
CA ILE A 602 0.93 0.17 23.74
C ILE A 602 -0.09 -0.81 23.18
N VAL A 603 -0.51 -0.65 21.92
CA VAL A 603 -1.39 -1.62 21.24
C VAL A 603 -0.73 -3.01 21.23
N ALA A 604 0.56 -3.09 20.87
CA ALA A 604 1.32 -4.33 20.85
C ALA A 604 1.39 -5.01 22.22
N SER A 605 1.65 -4.25 23.30
CA SER A 605 1.63 -4.77 24.67
C SER A 605 0.27 -5.34 25.07
N MET A 606 -0.82 -4.63 24.78
CA MET A 606 -2.16 -5.14 25.08
C MET A 606 -2.49 -6.40 24.29
N VAL A 607 -2.16 -6.44 22.99
CA VAL A 607 -2.35 -7.64 22.15
C VAL A 607 -1.52 -8.81 22.69
N HIS A 608 -0.29 -8.56 23.14
CA HIS A 608 0.54 -9.57 23.80
C HIS A 608 -0.16 -10.18 25.02
N ASP A 609 -0.76 -9.37 25.89
CA ASP A 609 -1.44 -9.88 27.08
C ASP A 609 -2.66 -10.74 26.71
N PHE A 610 -3.40 -10.35 25.67
CA PHE A 610 -4.51 -11.15 25.14
C PHE A 610 -4.03 -12.45 24.50
N VAL A 611 -2.87 -12.45 23.84
CA VAL A 611 -2.23 -13.66 23.30
C VAL A 611 -1.83 -14.61 24.42
N LEU A 612 -1.44 -14.12 25.59
CA LEU A 612 -1.00 -14.95 26.72
C LEU A 612 -2.11 -15.41 27.66
N LEU A 613 -3.37 -15.08 27.38
CA LEU A 613 -4.50 -15.65 28.12
C LEU A 613 -4.39 -17.19 28.19
N PRO A 614 -4.59 -17.80 29.37
CA PRO A 614 -4.37 -19.24 29.54
C PRO A 614 -5.22 -20.06 28.57
N LEU A 615 -4.62 -21.11 28.02
CA LEU A 615 -5.26 -22.01 27.07
C LEU A 615 -6.42 -22.77 27.73
N LEU A 616 -7.49 -23.01 26.97
CA LEU A 616 -8.64 -23.77 27.44
C LEU A 616 -8.38 -25.29 27.26
N PRO A 617 -8.66 -26.12 28.29
CA PRO A 617 -8.52 -27.57 28.18
C PRO A 617 -9.32 -28.15 27.00
N SER A 618 -8.75 -29.16 26.33
CA SER A 618 -9.45 -29.88 25.28
C SER A 618 -10.74 -30.52 25.84
N GLY A 619 -11.91 -30.13 25.30
CA GLY A 619 -13.20 -30.69 25.70
C GLY A 619 -13.92 -29.96 26.85
N SER A 620 -13.35 -28.91 27.44
CA SER A 620 -14.08 -28.08 28.43
C SER A 620 -15.11 -27.21 27.72
N SER A 621 -16.36 -27.63 27.75
CA SER A 621 -17.51 -26.80 27.38
C SER A 621 -17.82 -25.84 28.53
N GLY A 622 -17.17 -24.67 28.54
CA GLY A 622 -17.55 -23.49 29.36
C GLY A 622 -17.63 -23.66 30.88
N SER A 623 -17.26 -24.81 31.46
CA SER A 623 -17.49 -25.13 32.87
C SER A 623 -16.68 -24.30 33.86
N ASP A 624 -15.56 -23.71 33.42
CA ASP A 624 -14.69 -22.83 34.23
C ASP A 624 -15.05 -21.33 34.10
N GLY A 625 -16.19 -20.99 33.48
CA GLY A 625 -16.68 -19.62 33.36
C GLY A 625 -15.92 -18.73 32.36
N ARG A 626 -15.02 -19.30 31.54
CA ARG A 626 -14.41 -18.60 30.40
C ARG A 626 -15.11 -18.96 29.09
N ASP A 627 -15.47 -17.94 28.33
CA ASP A 627 -16.11 -18.07 27.04
C ASP A 627 -15.08 -18.52 25.99
N LEU A 628 -15.47 -19.43 25.09
CA LEU A 628 -14.67 -19.82 23.91
C LEU A 628 -14.54 -18.68 22.88
N LEU A 629 -15.31 -17.61 23.05
CA LEU A 629 -15.33 -16.45 22.18
C LEU A 629 -15.25 -15.18 23.02
N GLU A 630 -14.13 -14.49 22.93
CA GLU A 630 -13.88 -13.26 23.68
C GLU A 630 -13.68 -12.09 22.74
N PHE A 631 -14.12 -10.91 23.16
CA PHE A 631 -13.93 -9.65 22.44
C PHE A 631 -13.24 -8.66 23.36
N PHE A 632 -12.29 -7.91 22.80
CA PHE A 632 -11.54 -6.86 23.50
C PHE A 632 -11.51 -5.61 22.65
N HIS A 633 -11.62 -4.44 23.28
CA HIS A 633 -11.47 -3.16 22.60
C HIS A 633 -10.19 -2.46 23.07
N ILE A 634 -9.33 -2.09 22.12
CA ILE A 634 -8.21 -1.19 22.38
C ILE A 634 -8.64 0.20 21.91
N TYR A 635 -9.12 1.00 22.87
CA TYR A 635 -9.63 2.35 22.67
C TYR A 635 -9.25 3.23 23.86
N PRO A 636 -8.81 4.48 23.67
CA PRO A 636 -8.49 5.35 24.81
C PRO A 636 -9.76 5.70 25.58
N PRO A 637 -9.74 5.67 26.93
CA PRO A 637 -10.92 5.99 27.75
C PRO A 637 -11.35 7.46 27.60
N HIS A 638 -10.39 8.35 27.30
CA HIS A 638 -10.62 9.78 27.10
C HIS A 638 -9.92 10.25 25.79
N PRO A 639 -10.57 10.09 24.63
CA PRO A 639 -10.09 10.66 23.38
C PRO A 639 -9.91 12.17 23.49
N GLN A 640 -8.85 12.71 22.89
CA GLN A 640 -8.59 14.15 22.90
C GLN A 640 -9.38 14.87 21.81
N SER A 641 -9.59 16.17 22.00
CA SER A 641 -10.26 17.02 21.01
C SER A 641 -9.43 17.16 19.72
N TRP A 642 -10.08 17.22 18.56
CA TRP A 642 -9.40 17.45 17.27
C TRP A 642 -8.65 18.78 17.24
N GLU A 643 -9.10 19.74 18.04
CA GLU A 643 -8.51 21.07 18.24
C GLU A 643 -7.05 20.98 18.67
N LEU A 644 -6.64 19.92 19.38
CA LEU A 644 -5.25 19.69 19.71
C LEU A 644 -4.40 19.52 18.44
N LEU A 645 -4.82 18.66 17.52
CA LEU A 645 -4.14 18.50 16.23
C LEU A 645 -4.21 19.79 15.43
N ALA A 646 -5.38 20.42 15.34
CA ALA A 646 -5.54 21.66 14.61
C ALA A 646 -4.54 22.73 15.09
N SER A 647 -4.40 22.90 16.41
CA SER A 647 -3.45 23.83 17.02
C SER A 647 -1.99 23.52 16.68
N VAL A 648 -1.61 22.24 16.63
CA VAL A 648 -0.26 21.81 16.24
C VAL A 648 0.00 22.10 14.76
N LEU A 649 -0.99 21.90 13.88
CA LEU A 649 -0.87 22.20 12.46
C LEU A 649 -0.78 23.71 12.18
N HIS A 650 -1.55 24.53 12.91
CA HIS A 650 -1.46 25.98 12.85
C HIS A 650 -0.04 26.48 13.19
N GLU A 651 0.53 25.98 14.28
CA GLU A 651 1.88 26.35 14.73
C GLU A 651 2.97 25.82 13.78
N ARG A 652 2.90 24.55 13.37
CA ARG A 652 3.91 23.91 12.53
C ARG A 652 3.98 24.50 11.12
N TYR A 653 2.85 24.87 10.53
CA TYR A 653 2.81 25.34 9.13
C TYR A 653 2.49 26.83 8.97
N GLY A 654 2.27 27.57 10.06
CA GLY A 654 1.88 28.98 9.99
C GLY A 654 0.53 29.21 9.33
N ILE A 655 -0.37 28.21 9.36
CA ILE A 655 -1.73 28.33 8.84
C ILE A 655 -2.54 29.14 9.85
N THR A 656 -3.36 30.09 9.40
CA THR A 656 -4.24 30.88 10.29
C THR A 656 -5.73 30.58 10.07
N GLU A 657 -6.08 29.96 8.96
CA GLU A 657 -7.47 29.68 8.61
C GLU A 657 -7.93 28.31 9.13
N THR A 658 -9.12 28.28 9.71
CA THR A 658 -9.83 27.06 10.09
C THR A 658 -11.22 27.06 9.46
N ALA A 659 -11.67 25.92 8.94
CA ALA A 659 -13.02 25.77 8.40
C ALA A 659 -13.76 24.59 9.06
N PRO A 660 -15.10 24.62 9.15
CA PRO A 660 -15.89 23.43 9.45
C PRO A 660 -15.55 22.30 8.47
N PHE A 661 -15.53 21.05 8.94
CA PHE A 661 -15.09 19.93 8.12
C PHE A 661 -15.87 19.79 6.79
N GLN A 662 -17.21 19.93 6.80
CA GLN A 662 -17.99 19.92 5.55
C GLN A 662 -17.59 21.02 4.57
N GLU A 663 -17.30 22.22 5.06
CA GLU A 663 -16.85 23.33 4.21
C GLU A 663 -15.47 23.03 3.62
N TRP A 664 -14.57 22.45 4.41
CA TRP A 664 -13.26 21.99 3.94
C TRP A 664 -13.39 20.91 2.86
N VAL A 665 -14.29 19.94 3.05
CA VAL A 665 -14.61 18.91 2.04
C VAL A 665 -15.24 19.53 0.79
N ARG A 666 -16.11 20.53 0.94
CA ARG A 666 -16.71 21.27 -0.18
C ARG A 666 -15.65 21.96 -1.03
N ARG A 667 -14.63 22.57 -0.42
CA ARG A 667 -13.50 23.18 -1.14
C ARG A 667 -12.74 22.16 -2.00
N LEU A 668 -12.63 20.91 -1.55
CA LEU A 668 -12.04 19.84 -2.35
C LEU A 668 -12.94 19.43 -3.51
N ARG A 669 -14.25 19.35 -3.28
CA ARG A 669 -15.24 19.05 -4.33
C ARG A 669 -15.28 20.11 -5.43
N ASP A 670 -15.07 21.38 -5.07
CA ASP A 670 -15.07 22.49 -6.03
C ASP A 670 -13.86 22.48 -6.98
N VAL A 671 -12.86 21.63 -6.73
CA VAL A 671 -11.75 21.39 -7.66
C VAL A 671 -12.28 20.61 -8.88
N LYS A 672 -12.53 21.32 -9.98
CA LYS A 672 -13.07 20.74 -11.23
C LYS A 672 -11.98 19.94 -11.95
N ASP A 673 -12.33 18.71 -12.36
CA ASP A 673 -11.48 17.80 -13.13
C ASP A 673 -10.03 17.71 -12.57
N PRO A 674 -9.87 17.31 -11.28
CA PRO A 674 -8.58 17.37 -10.61
C PRO A 674 -7.53 16.54 -11.34
N GLY A 675 -6.47 17.20 -11.79
CA GLY A 675 -5.34 16.56 -12.43
C GLY A 675 -4.42 15.85 -11.43
N ALA A 676 -3.41 15.16 -11.94
CA ALA A 676 -2.40 14.52 -11.09
C ALA A 676 -1.62 15.52 -10.22
N GLU A 677 -1.47 16.78 -10.65
CA GLU A 677 -0.84 17.86 -9.87
C GLU A 677 -1.72 18.29 -8.68
N ASP A 678 -3.02 18.47 -8.90
CA ASP A 678 -3.97 18.75 -7.82
C ASP A 678 -4.00 17.62 -6.81
N VAL A 679 -3.98 16.37 -7.26
CA VAL A 679 -3.96 15.19 -6.41
C VAL A 679 -2.64 15.04 -5.64
N ALA A 680 -1.50 15.42 -6.23
CA ALA A 680 -0.21 15.40 -5.54
C ALA A 680 -0.14 16.47 -4.44
N ARG A 681 -0.69 17.66 -4.71
CA ARG A 681 -0.75 18.78 -3.77
C ARG A 681 -1.83 18.58 -2.70
N MET A 682 -2.99 18.04 -3.08
CA MET A 682 -4.17 17.80 -2.24
C MET A 682 -4.55 16.31 -2.27
N PRO A 683 -3.72 15.43 -1.67
CA PRO A 683 -3.94 13.98 -1.67
C PRO A 683 -5.28 13.53 -1.09
N ALA A 684 -5.93 14.37 -0.27
CA ALA A 684 -7.29 14.12 0.21
C ALA A 684 -8.33 13.93 -0.91
N LEU A 685 -8.07 14.46 -2.12
CA LEU A 685 -8.92 14.24 -3.30
C LEU A 685 -9.06 12.75 -3.65
N LYS A 686 -8.03 11.92 -3.39
CA LYS A 686 -8.10 10.46 -3.63
C LYS A 686 -9.11 9.75 -2.73
N MET A 687 -9.45 10.38 -1.61
CA MET A 687 -10.35 9.83 -0.60
C MET A 687 -11.52 10.77 -0.30
N LEU A 688 -11.91 11.61 -1.27
CA LEU A 688 -12.99 12.58 -1.09
C LEU A 688 -14.26 11.90 -0.56
N ASP A 689 -14.63 10.75 -1.15
CA ASP A 689 -15.79 9.96 -0.72
C ASP A 689 -15.70 9.50 0.75
N TYR A 690 -14.50 9.17 1.25
CA TYR A 690 -14.30 8.81 2.66
C TYR A 690 -14.53 10.01 3.57
N TYR A 691 -13.98 11.18 3.21
CA TYR A 691 -14.19 12.41 3.98
C TYR A 691 -15.66 12.86 3.92
N GLU A 692 -16.32 12.75 2.78
CA GLU A 692 -17.75 13.03 2.64
C GLU A 692 -18.61 12.11 3.52
N ALA A 693 -18.24 10.82 3.64
CA ALA A 693 -18.93 9.86 4.48
C ALA A 693 -18.81 10.17 5.99
N LEU A 694 -17.86 11.02 6.40
CA LEU A 694 -17.75 11.49 7.78
C LEU A 694 -18.74 12.64 8.08
N GLY A 695 -19.39 13.24 7.08
CA GLY A 695 -20.42 14.27 7.28
C GLY A 695 -19.88 15.54 7.94
N ASP A 696 -20.51 15.98 9.04
CA ASP A 696 -20.05 17.09 9.89
C ASP A 696 -18.81 16.77 10.73
N GLY A 697 -18.26 15.57 10.58
CA GLY A 697 -17.26 14.99 11.45
C GLY A 697 -17.83 13.85 12.28
N MET A 698 -16.96 13.17 13.01
CA MET A 698 -17.36 12.15 13.97
C MET A 698 -17.34 12.73 15.39
N GLU A 699 -18.40 12.43 16.14
CA GLU A 699 -18.38 12.53 17.60
C GLU A 699 -17.60 11.36 18.20
N ALA A 700 -17.25 11.47 19.49
CA ALA A 700 -16.59 10.39 20.21
C ALA A 700 -17.43 9.11 20.17
N ALA A 701 -16.82 8.05 19.65
CA ALA A 701 -17.39 6.72 19.68
C ALA A 701 -17.52 6.28 21.15
N THR A 702 -18.71 5.79 21.53
CA THR A 702 -18.87 5.22 22.87
C THR A 702 -18.55 3.74 22.79
N VAL A 703 -17.47 3.31 23.44
CA VAL A 703 -16.92 1.97 23.33
C VAL A 703 -16.68 1.39 24.72
N ALA A 704 -17.14 0.17 24.99
CA ALA A 704 -16.84 -0.52 26.24
C ALA A 704 -15.39 -1.05 26.21
N THR A 705 -14.61 -0.87 27.28
CA THR A 705 -13.20 -1.31 27.38
C THR A 705 -12.91 -2.12 28.65
N ALA A 706 -13.93 -2.38 29.47
CA ALA A 706 -13.75 -2.91 30.83
C ALA A 706 -13.09 -4.30 30.84
N ARG A 707 -13.36 -5.17 29.85
CA ARG A 707 -12.73 -6.49 29.75
C ARG A 707 -11.27 -6.35 29.32
N ALA A 708 -10.99 -5.54 28.29
CA ALA A 708 -9.62 -5.26 27.84
C ALA A 708 -8.75 -4.70 28.98
N GLU A 709 -9.26 -3.71 29.72
CA GLU A 709 -8.57 -3.09 30.86
C GLU A 709 -8.31 -4.09 31.98
N LYS A 710 -9.30 -4.93 32.30
CA LYS A 710 -9.17 -5.97 33.34
C LYS A 710 -8.09 -7.00 33.02
N VAL A 711 -7.93 -7.36 31.74
CA VAL A 711 -7.00 -8.40 31.30
C VAL A 711 -5.57 -7.88 31.15
N SER A 712 -5.38 -6.77 30.43
CA SER A 712 -4.03 -6.28 30.12
C SER A 712 -3.42 -5.46 31.25
N GLY A 713 -4.22 -4.65 31.97
CA GLY A 713 -3.71 -3.71 32.97
C GLY A 713 -2.79 -2.62 32.42
N VAL A 714 -2.45 -2.63 31.12
CA VAL A 714 -1.70 -1.59 30.42
C VAL A 714 -2.58 -0.35 30.28
N ARG A 715 -2.07 0.80 30.76
CA ARG A 715 -2.76 2.08 30.65
C ARG A 715 -2.51 2.71 29.29
N ILE A 716 -3.59 3.02 28.56
CA ILE A 716 -3.52 3.84 27.34
C ILE A 716 -3.33 5.31 27.74
N PRO A 717 -2.21 5.97 27.38
CA PRO A 717 -2.00 7.38 27.69
C PRO A 717 -2.89 8.27 26.80
N GLU A 718 -3.25 9.44 27.32
CA GLU A 718 -3.83 10.49 26.48
C GLU A 718 -2.78 11.03 25.51
N VAL A 719 -3.21 11.35 24.28
CA VAL A 719 -2.32 11.93 23.27
C VAL A 719 -1.93 13.33 23.70
N ARG A 720 -0.63 13.52 24.01
CA ARG A 720 -0.08 14.82 24.37
C ARG A 720 0.47 15.53 23.13
N ARG A 721 0.59 16.86 23.22
CA ARG A 721 1.09 17.72 22.14
C ARG A 721 2.48 17.31 21.64
N ASP A 722 3.41 17.00 22.55
CA ASP A 722 4.77 16.58 22.23
C ASP A 722 4.80 15.24 21.46
N VAL A 723 4.00 14.27 21.90
CA VAL A 723 3.84 12.98 21.21
C VAL A 723 3.26 13.19 19.81
N LEU A 724 2.21 14.00 19.68
CA LEU A 724 1.59 14.30 18.39
C LEU A 724 2.56 15.01 17.44
N SER A 725 3.36 15.95 17.96
CA SER A 725 4.41 16.62 17.21
C SER A 725 5.48 15.64 16.72
N SER A 726 5.92 14.71 17.58
CA SER A 726 6.87 13.65 17.22
C SER A 726 6.31 12.74 16.12
N TRP A 727 5.04 12.33 16.21
CA TRP A 727 4.39 11.50 15.20
C TRP A 727 4.31 12.17 13.84
N LEU A 728 3.93 13.45 13.79
CA LEU A 728 3.92 14.23 12.56
C LEU A 728 5.32 14.30 11.94
N THR A 729 6.37 14.54 12.73
CA THR A 729 7.76 14.50 12.25
C THR A 729 8.12 13.11 11.70
N GLY A 730 7.78 12.04 12.42
CA GLY A 730 8.05 10.66 11.99
C GLY A 730 7.33 10.26 10.71
N TRP A 731 6.14 10.81 10.46
CA TRP A 731 5.40 10.66 9.21
C TRP A 731 5.87 11.58 8.08
N GLY A 732 6.90 12.41 8.32
CA GLY A 732 7.40 13.39 7.36
C GLY A 732 6.37 14.46 7.01
N LEU A 733 5.55 14.86 7.98
CA LEU A 733 4.52 15.88 7.85
C LEU A 733 5.00 17.22 8.41
#